data_AF-A0AAW1BP52-F1
#
_entry.id   AF-A0AAW1BP52-F1
#
_cell.length_a   1.000
_cell.length_b   1.000
_cell.length_c   1.000
_cell.angle_alpha   90.00
_cell.angle_beta   90.00
_cell.angle_gamma   90.00
#
_symmetry.space_group_name_H-M   'P 1'
#
loop_
_entity.id
_entity.type
_entity.pdbx_description
1 polymer ?
#
loop_
_entity_poly.entity_id
_entity_poly.type
_entity_poly.pdbx_seq_one_letter_code
_entity_poly.pdbx_strand_id
1 'polypeptide(L)'
;MMLLFLKMLAVINVLTLCSSLIALVAFALMTLKNQIESLTSVFQTKICVQHMCSITHHGCDHFCINIPGSYVCKCKHGYILDSNQRRCSIQDLCETEKHECEHICVNTPGSYVCQCYDGYELEEDGKNCFIVDYCALNNQGCQHECINTEDSYYCQCHKGFVLNPDKKTCKRPDHCALQNHGCQQECVSIDESYFCQCKQGFTLNPDKRTCKRINICSLGKHGCQHECVSTEESYLCKCQTGYTLNRDGKTCRRIDYCAEFNHGCEQLCLNTRESYICQCSEGFIINDDLKTCARADYCLLNDHGCEHLCVNTGTSYTCQCIEGYVLHSDGKTCKHIDLCKLVDHGCEHLCDSDGESYVCKCHEGFILNKDRRTCRNQEICKSIDHGCEHICVNNNNSYVCECHEGFILWNDGKTCKRCNEGPIDLVFVIDGSKSLGENNFEIVKEFVLGILDSLTISPRAARVGLLQYSSQVRTEFTLKQFNTAKDMKKAVTQIKYMGKGSMTGLALKQMTERSFTEAEGARRISANVPRVSVLFTDGRAQDDVSEWAVKAKQSGITIYAIGIGKSIEKELQAIASDPAEKHIFYAQEFKAMEEITEKLQKRICEDLKDYQETTNQLHAMNLLSEEPETSTLAITDVLSCSNFAVHHKYLFKEKQLWTKASANPSDDKKDLCNLHRENYDDE
;
A
#
# COMPACT_ATOMS: atom_id res chain seq x y z
N MET A 1 -134.63 59.62 70.93
CA MET A 1 -135.45 59.38 69.73
C MET A 1 -134.83 59.87 68.41
N MET A 2 -134.07 60.97 68.33
CA MET A 2 -133.59 61.50 67.02
C MET A 2 -132.12 61.21 66.63
N LEU A 3 -131.31 60.58 67.49
CA LEU A 3 -129.96 60.09 67.17
C LEU A 3 -129.70 58.69 67.81
N LEU A 4 -130.52 57.66 67.64
CA LEU A 4 -131.59 57.47 66.64
C LEU A 4 -131.17 56.44 65.60
N PHE A 5 -131.56 56.54 64.32
CA PHE A 5 -131.75 57.78 63.57
C PHE A 5 -130.53 57.99 62.66
N LEU A 6 -130.01 59.22 62.64
CA LEU A 6 -128.90 59.62 61.78
C LEU A 6 -127.56 58.89 62.02
N LYS A 7 -127.22 58.43 63.24
CA LYS A 7 -125.96 57.68 63.44
C LYS A 7 -126.05 56.19 63.09
N MET A 8 -127.23 55.57 63.12
CA MET A 8 -127.42 54.25 62.48
C MET A 8 -127.23 54.38 60.96
N LEU A 9 -127.90 55.34 60.31
CA LEU A 9 -127.74 55.61 58.87
C LEU A 9 -126.31 56.03 58.50
N ALA A 10 -125.67 56.91 59.27
CA ALA A 10 -124.31 57.34 58.99
C ALA A 10 -123.31 56.18 59.13
N VAL A 11 -123.46 55.30 60.12
CA VAL A 11 -122.55 54.14 60.26
C VAL A 11 -122.87 53.04 59.25
N ILE A 12 -124.10 52.91 58.77
CA ILE A 12 -124.41 52.09 57.58
C ILE A 12 -123.69 52.64 56.33
N ASN A 13 -123.56 53.96 56.20
CA ASN A 13 -122.78 54.59 55.13
C ASN A 13 -121.25 54.50 55.37
N VAL A 14 -120.80 54.47 56.63
CA VAL A 14 -119.42 54.11 56.98
C VAL A 14 -119.17 52.62 56.67
N LEU A 15 -120.16 51.73 56.80
CA LEU A 15 -120.02 50.30 56.49
C LEU A 15 -119.90 50.02 54.98
N THR A 16 -120.59 50.77 54.12
CA THR A 16 -120.40 50.69 52.65
C THR A 16 -119.08 51.32 52.19
N LEU A 17 -118.65 52.43 52.82
CA LEU A 17 -117.29 52.94 52.67
C LEU A 17 -116.26 51.96 53.25
N CYS A 18 -116.58 51.22 54.30
CA CYS A 18 -115.70 50.24 54.93
C CYS A 18 -115.54 49.02 54.02
N SER A 19 -116.59 48.46 53.41
CA SER A 19 -116.43 47.38 52.42
C SER A 19 -115.63 47.83 51.19
N SER A 20 -115.77 49.10 50.77
CA SER A 20 -114.94 49.70 49.72
C SER A 20 -113.46 49.85 50.13
N LEU A 21 -113.21 50.28 51.36
CA LEU A 21 -111.86 50.39 51.92
C LEU A 21 -111.23 49.02 52.23
N ILE A 22 -112.04 48.04 52.62
CA ILE A 22 -111.64 46.64 52.85
C ILE A 22 -111.19 46.00 51.53
N ALA A 23 -111.78 46.33 50.38
CA ALA A 23 -111.27 45.86 49.09
C ALA A 23 -109.87 46.42 48.78
N LEU A 24 -109.64 47.72 49.03
CA LEU A 24 -108.32 48.35 48.90
C LEU A 24 -107.29 47.80 49.91
N VAL A 25 -107.72 47.58 51.15
CA VAL A 25 -106.88 47.01 52.22
C VAL A 25 -106.61 45.53 51.98
N ALA A 26 -107.52 44.76 51.37
CA ALA A 26 -107.26 43.39 50.95
C ALA A 26 -106.18 43.34 49.85
N PHE A 27 -106.19 44.29 48.91
CA PHE A 27 -105.14 44.43 47.90
C PHE A 27 -103.77 44.78 48.53
N ALA A 28 -103.77 45.61 49.58
CA ALA A 28 -102.58 45.89 50.40
C ALA A 28 -102.15 44.70 51.28
N LEU A 29 -103.08 43.89 51.77
CA LEU A 29 -102.79 42.72 52.61
C LEU A 29 -102.32 41.51 51.82
N MET A 30 -102.76 41.31 50.57
CA MET A 30 -102.14 40.31 49.69
C MET A 30 -100.72 40.70 49.28
N THR A 31 -100.41 41.99 49.21
CA THR A 31 -99.06 42.48 48.93
C THR A 31 -98.13 42.51 50.15
N LEU A 32 -98.66 42.46 51.39
CA LEU A 32 -97.83 42.39 52.61
C LEU A 32 -97.89 41.07 53.41
N LYS A 33 -98.91 40.21 53.26
CA LYS A 33 -98.85 38.81 53.78
C LYS A 33 -98.02 37.88 52.87
N ASN A 34 -97.25 38.47 51.96
CA ASN A 34 -96.07 37.88 51.34
C ASN A 34 -94.78 38.21 52.14
N GLN A 35 -94.95 38.73 53.37
CA GLN A 35 -93.94 38.93 54.41
C GLN A 35 -94.53 38.43 55.74
N ILE A 36 -93.68 37.88 56.62
CA ILE A 36 -93.97 37.57 58.04
C ILE A 36 -95.12 36.56 58.26
N GLU A 37 -94.75 35.27 58.32
CA GLU A 37 -95.42 34.33 59.22
C GLU A 37 -95.04 34.64 60.67
N SER A 38 -95.97 34.53 61.64
CA SER A 38 -95.74 34.03 63.02
C SER A 38 -96.91 34.32 63.99
N LEU A 39 -96.84 33.68 65.17
CA LEU A 39 -97.51 33.98 66.46
C LEU A 39 -98.96 33.51 66.74
N THR A 40 -99.04 32.53 67.68
CA THR A 40 -100.03 32.35 68.79
C THR A 40 -101.51 32.08 68.49
N SER A 41 -102.24 31.10 69.07
CA SER A 41 -102.11 30.18 70.23
C SER A 41 -102.47 30.71 71.64
N VAL A 42 -102.97 29.80 72.52
CA VAL A 42 -103.26 29.87 73.99
C VAL A 42 -104.69 30.29 74.47
N PHE A 43 -105.14 29.70 75.62
CA PHE A 43 -106.37 29.89 76.48
C PHE A 43 -107.66 29.03 76.16
N GLN A 44 -108.48 28.47 77.09
CA GLN A 44 -108.63 28.47 78.59
C GLN A 44 -109.51 27.27 79.20
N THR A 45 -109.64 27.04 80.56
CA THR A 45 -110.33 25.84 81.23
C THR A 45 -110.78 25.93 82.77
N LYS A 46 -111.52 24.91 83.36
CA LYS A 46 -111.85 24.47 84.82
C LYS A 46 -113.30 24.70 85.41
N ILE A 47 -113.90 24.20 86.57
CA ILE A 47 -113.57 23.42 87.85
C ILE A 47 -114.82 22.68 88.56
N CYS A 48 -114.76 22.00 89.76
CA CYS A 48 -115.82 21.08 90.39
C CYS A 48 -115.87 20.87 91.98
N VAL A 49 -116.74 19.97 92.58
CA VAL A 49 -116.80 19.40 94.01
C VAL A 49 -117.40 17.92 94.10
N GLN A 50 -117.46 17.17 95.26
CA GLN A 50 -117.38 15.66 95.42
C GLN A 50 -118.46 14.81 96.22
N HIS A 51 -118.29 13.44 96.32
CA HIS A 51 -119.23 12.38 96.81
C HIS A 51 -118.59 11.10 97.50
N MET A 52 -119.38 10.14 98.03
CA MET A 52 -118.95 9.04 98.95
C MET A 52 -118.37 7.72 98.38
N CYS A 53 -118.66 7.28 97.14
CA CYS A 53 -117.99 6.06 96.57
C CYS A 53 -116.46 6.21 96.52
N SER A 54 -115.98 7.45 96.57
CA SER A 54 -114.59 7.84 96.41
C SER A 54 -113.75 7.77 97.71
N ILE A 55 -114.32 7.33 98.84
CA ILE A 55 -113.65 7.34 100.16
C ILE A 55 -113.63 5.98 100.89
N THR A 56 -114.14 4.89 100.30
CA THR A 56 -113.91 3.52 100.80
C THR A 56 -113.75 2.51 99.65
N HIS A 57 -112.82 1.54 99.79
CA HIS A 57 -112.68 0.47 98.81
C HIS A 57 -113.86 -0.51 98.89
N HIS A 58 -114.66 -0.57 97.83
CA HIS A 58 -115.98 -1.22 97.82
C HIS A 58 -116.01 -2.65 97.21
N GLY A 59 -115.04 -3.01 96.36
CA GLY A 59 -114.87 -4.40 95.88
C GLY A 59 -116.08 -4.99 95.12
N CYS A 60 -116.53 -4.28 94.08
CA CYS A 60 -117.47 -4.77 93.05
C CYS A 60 -116.70 -4.88 91.72
N ASP A 61 -116.88 -5.95 90.93
CA ASP A 61 -116.15 -6.12 89.65
C ASP A 61 -116.57 -5.09 88.57
N HIS A 62 -117.84 -4.67 88.56
CA HIS A 62 -118.39 -3.78 87.53
C HIS A 62 -118.85 -2.43 88.08
N PHE A 63 -120.06 -2.32 88.60
CA PHE A 63 -120.59 -1.05 89.11
C PHE A 63 -120.83 -1.11 90.61
N CYS A 64 -120.47 -0.03 91.31
CA CYS A 64 -120.76 0.20 92.72
C CYS A 64 -121.65 1.45 92.84
N ILE A 65 -122.83 1.28 93.43
CA ILE A 65 -123.85 2.33 93.54
C ILE A 65 -124.00 2.70 95.01
N ASN A 66 -123.77 3.98 95.36
CA ASN A 66 -124.03 4.50 96.71
C ASN A 66 -125.54 4.44 97.01
N ILE A 67 -125.85 4.04 98.24
CA ILE A 67 -127.12 4.28 98.92
C ILE A 67 -126.82 5.03 100.22
N PRO A 68 -127.77 5.76 100.84
CA PRO A 68 -127.49 6.50 102.07
C PRO A 68 -126.93 5.59 103.18
N GLY A 69 -125.64 5.72 103.47
CA GLY A 69 -124.92 4.92 104.47
C GLY A 69 -124.28 3.61 104.00
N SER A 70 -124.38 3.22 102.72
CA SER A 70 -123.76 1.97 102.19
C SER A 70 -123.62 1.97 100.65
N TYR A 71 -123.31 0.83 100.04
CA TYR A 71 -123.29 0.64 98.58
C TYR A 71 -123.76 -0.76 98.17
N VAL A 72 -124.04 -0.95 96.87
CA VAL A 72 -124.40 -2.25 96.26
C VAL A 72 -123.77 -2.44 94.88
N CYS A 73 -123.50 -3.69 94.49
CA CYS A 73 -122.86 -4.05 93.23
C CYS A 73 -123.86 -4.41 92.12
N LYS A 74 -123.53 -4.13 90.85
CA LYS A 74 -124.26 -4.63 89.65
C LYS A 74 -123.35 -4.88 88.44
N CYS A 75 -123.78 -5.80 87.56
CA CYS A 75 -123.11 -6.12 86.29
C CYS A 75 -123.53 -5.21 85.11
N LYS A 76 -122.72 -5.24 84.05
CA LYS A 76 -123.07 -4.75 82.71
C LYS A 76 -124.05 -5.71 82.01
N HIS A 77 -124.75 -5.22 80.99
CA HIS A 77 -125.61 -6.06 80.14
C HIS A 77 -124.78 -7.12 79.39
N GLY A 78 -125.35 -8.29 79.14
CA GLY A 78 -124.61 -9.46 78.62
C GLY A 78 -123.77 -10.23 79.67
N TYR A 79 -123.79 -9.80 80.94
CA TYR A 79 -123.10 -10.47 82.05
C TYR A 79 -124.07 -10.72 83.22
N ILE A 80 -124.03 -11.92 83.78
CA ILE A 80 -124.81 -12.34 84.96
C ILE A 80 -123.98 -12.22 86.24
N LEU A 81 -124.63 -11.79 87.34
CA LEU A 81 -124.01 -11.58 88.65
C LEU A 81 -123.87 -12.91 89.40
N ASP A 82 -122.73 -13.12 90.02
CA ASP A 82 -122.41 -14.34 90.76
C ASP A 82 -123.17 -14.45 92.10
N SER A 83 -123.18 -15.65 92.68
CA SER A 83 -123.86 -15.94 93.95
C SER A 83 -123.29 -15.15 95.14
N ASN A 84 -122.05 -14.65 95.05
CA ASN A 84 -121.43 -13.76 96.05
C ASN A 84 -121.81 -12.28 95.89
N GLN A 85 -122.67 -11.96 94.91
CA GLN A 85 -123.21 -10.62 94.62
C GLN A 85 -122.13 -9.57 94.31
N ARG A 86 -120.97 -9.96 93.78
CA ARG A 86 -119.85 -9.04 93.52
C ARG A 86 -119.18 -9.21 92.15
N ARG A 87 -119.24 -10.40 91.55
CA ARG A 87 -118.53 -10.78 90.32
C ARG A 87 -119.49 -11.04 89.16
N CYS A 88 -119.00 -10.98 87.93
CA CYS A 88 -119.85 -11.02 86.73
C CYS A 88 -119.25 -11.90 85.62
N SER A 89 -120.05 -12.77 85.00
CA SER A 89 -119.62 -13.70 83.92
C SER A 89 -120.53 -13.67 82.68
N ILE A 90 -119.99 -14.10 81.54
CA ILE A 90 -120.60 -14.07 80.20
C ILE A 90 -121.38 -15.37 79.93
N GLN A 91 -122.35 -15.34 79.02
CA GLN A 91 -123.04 -16.52 78.46
C GLN A 91 -122.66 -16.69 76.97
N ASP A 92 -122.48 -17.92 76.51
CA ASP A 92 -122.18 -18.24 75.10
C ASP A 92 -123.47 -18.38 74.26
N LEU A 93 -123.44 -17.89 73.02
CA LEU A 93 -124.57 -17.87 72.09
C LEU A 93 -124.41 -18.79 70.87
N CYS A 94 -123.20 -19.33 70.63
CA CYS A 94 -122.93 -20.22 69.49
C CYS A 94 -123.23 -21.69 69.79
N GLU A 95 -123.24 -22.09 71.07
CA GLU A 95 -123.69 -23.43 71.48
C GLU A 95 -125.22 -23.51 71.67
N THR A 96 -125.90 -22.38 71.90
CA THR A 96 -127.35 -22.35 72.22
C THR A 96 -128.26 -22.18 71.01
N GLU A 97 -127.78 -21.59 69.92
CA GLU A 97 -128.57 -21.29 68.71
C GLU A 97 -127.75 -21.61 67.44
N LYS A 98 -128.43 -21.83 66.30
CA LYS A 98 -127.78 -22.12 65.01
C LYS A 98 -127.84 -20.91 64.08
N HIS A 99 -126.67 -20.47 63.62
CA HIS A 99 -126.47 -19.15 63.02
C HIS A 99 -126.17 -19.13 61.51
N GLU A 100 -126.07 -20.31 60.89
CA GLU A 100 -125.93 -20.50 59.43
C GLU A 100 -124.68 -19.86 58.79
N CYS A 101 -123.55 -19.84 59.50
CA CYS A 101 -122.25 -19.59 58.85
C CYS A 101 -121.89 -20.76 57.91
N GLU A 102 -121.34 -20.49 56.72
CA GLU A 102 -120.96 -21.55 55.76
C GLU A 102 -119.81 -22.42 56.30
N HIS A 103 -118.80 -21.78 56.91
CA HIS A 103 -117.60 -22.45 57.40
C HIS A 103 -117.50 -22.45 58.94
N ILE A 104 -117.17 -21.33 59.58
CA ILE A 104 -116.89 -21.24 61.02
C ILE A 104 -117.80 -20.19 61.68
N CYS A 105 -118.27 -20.45 62.90
CA CYS A 105 -119.04 -19.52 63.72
C CYS A 105 -118.30 -19.27 65.06
N VAL A 106 -118.19 -18.01 65.48
CA VAL A 106 -117.41 -17.58 66.66
C VAL A 106 -118.26 -16.70 67.57
N ASN A 107 -118.32 -17.06 68.86
CA ASN A 107 -119.09 -16.32 69.86
C ASN A 107 -118.36 -15.05 70.33
N THR A 108 -119.13 -14.02 70.67
CA THR A 108 -118.67 -12.77 71.27
C THR A 108 -119.61 -12.35 72.41
N PRO A 109 -119.22 -11.45 73.34
CA PRO A 109 -120.05 -11.11 74.51
C PRO A 109 -121.37 -10.40 74.16
N GLY A 110 -122.41 -11.19 73.84
CA GLY A 110 -123.74 -10.74 73.43
C GLY A 110 -124.05 -10.83 71.93
N SER A 111 -123.21 -11.46 71.10
CA SER A 111 -123.45 -11.68 69.66
C SER A 111 -122.53 -12.75 69.08
N TYR A 112 -122.58 -13.03 67.78
CA TYR A 112 -121.68 -13.96 67.08
C TYR A 112 -121.15 -13.36 65.76
N VAL A 113 -120.18 -14.02 65.13
CA VAL A 113 -119.67 -13.69 63.79
C VAL A 113 -119.26 -14.96 63.02
N CYS A 114 -119.26 -14.91 61.69
CA CYS A 114 -118.81 -16.00 60.82
C CYS A 114 -117.39 -15.78 60.27
N GLN A 115 -116.70 -16.86 59.88
CA GLN A 115 -115.35 -16.82 59.30
C GLN A 115 -115.10 -17.97 58.32
N CYS A 116 -114.26 -17.74 57.30
CA CYS A 116 -113.89 -18.70 56.25
C CYS A 116 -112.63 -19.52 56.58
N TYR A 117 -112.38 -20.58 55.81
CA TYR A 117 -111.09 -21.28 55.75
C TYR A 117 -110.07 -20.54 54.86
N ASP A 118 -108.79 -20.85 55.02
CA ASP A 118 -107.69 -20.29 54.22
C ASP A 118 -107.90 -20.55 52.70
N GLY A 119 -107.53 -19.57 51.87
CA GLY A 119 -107.78 -19.58 50.42
C GLY A 119 -109.14 -18.99 50.00
N TYR A 120 -110.01 -18.67 50.96
CA TYR A 120 -111.33 -18.08 50.73
C TYR A 120 -111.52 -16.76 51.50
N GLU A 121 -112.21 -15.79 50.90
CA GLU A 121 -112.63 -14.54 51.56
C GLU A 121 -114.14 -14.53 51.83
N LEU A 122 -114.57 -13.84 52.90
CA LEU A 122 -115.97 -13.75 53.35
C LEU A 122 -116.72 -12.69 52.51
N GLU A 123 -117.90 -13.06 52.01
CA GLU A 123 -118.75 -12.19 51.18
C GLU A 123 -119.45 -11.08 52.01
N GLU A 124 -119.97 -10.03 51.36
CA GLU A 124 -120.62 -8.89 52.02
C GLU A 124 -121.85 -9.26 52.88
N ASP A 125 -122.41 -10.46 52.71
CA ASP A 125 -123.50 -10.97 53.55
C ASP A 125 -123.05 -11.42 54.96
N GLY A 126 -121.74 -11.54 55.17
CA GLY A 126 -121.14 -11.95 56.44
C GLY A 126 -121.36 -13.41 56.82
N LYS A 127 -121.72 -14.30 55.87
CA LYS A 127 -121.97 -15.74 56.09
C LYS A 127 -121.24 -16.67 55.12
N ASN A 128 -121.14 -16.31 53.84
CA ASN A 128 -120.63 -17.17 52.76
C ASN A 128 -119.21 -16.80 52.28
N CYS A 129 -118.53 -17.69 51.55
CA CYS A 129 -117.09 -17.64 51.28
C CYS A 129 -116.70 -17.96 49.82
N PHE A 130 -115.79 -17.20 49.18
CA PHE A 130 -115.38 -17.40 47.77
C PHE A 130 -113.86 -17.52 47.55
N ILE A 131 -113.45 -18.20 46.46
CA ILE A 131 -112.04 -18.57 46.13
C ILE A 131 -111.25 -17.40 45.49
N VAL A 132 -109.95 -17.32 45.82
CA VAL A 132 -108.99 -16.36 45.22
C VAL A 132 -108.25 -16.95 43.99
N ASP A 133 -108.18 -16.20 42.87
CA ASP A 133 -107.36 -16.55 41.69
C ASP A 133 -106.02 -15.78 41.69
N TYR A 134 -104.90 -16.51 41.77
CA TYR A 134 -103.57 -15.91 41.82
C TYR A 134 -103.06 -15.37 40.47
N CYS A 135 -103.44 -15.92 39.31
CA CYS A 135 -102.93 -15.45 38.01
C CYS A 135 -103.68 -14.23 37.44
N ALA A 136 -104.89 -13.94 37.93
CA ALA A 136 -105.73 -12.83 37.46
C ALA A 136 -105.04 -11.44 37.50
N LEU A 137 -104.04 -11.26 38.37
CA LEU A 137 -103.37 -9.99 38.59
C LEU A 137 -102.05 -9.89 37.80
N ASN A 138 -102.09 -9.20 36.65
CA ASN A 138 -100.93 -8.85 35.81
C ASN A 138 -100.02 -10.04 35.42
N ASN A 139 -100.59 -11.21 35.13
CA ASN A 139 -99.88 -12.45 34.77
C ASN A 139 -98.81 -12.85 35.82
N GLN A 140 -98.92 -12.33 37.05
CA GLN A 140 -97.92 -12.40 38.13
C GLN A 140 -96.47 -12.10 37.70
N GLY A 141 -96.26 -11.32 36.64
CA GLY A 141 -94.93 -11.04 36.09
C GLY A 141 -94.24 -12.22 35.39
N CYS A 142 -94.99 -13.24 34.96
CA CYS A 142 -94.49 -14.22 33.99
C CYS A 142 -94.27 -13.55 32.62
N GLN A 143 -93.12 -13.78 31.97
CA GLN A 143 -92.80 -13.17 30.67
C GLN A 143 -93.70 -13.66 29.52
N HIS A 144 -94.17 -14.91 29.62
CA HIS A 144 -95.08 -15.52 28.65
C HIS A 144 -96.41 -15.86 29.33
N GLU A 145 -96.53 -17.05 29.94
CA GLU A 145 -97.83 -17.58 30.41
C GLU A 145 -97.80 -17.88 31.93
N CYS A 146 -98.84 -17.47 32.67
CA CYS A 146 -99.06 -17.81 34.08
C CYS A 146 -100.07 -18.97 34.18
N ILE A 147 -99.71 -20.02 34.92
CA ILE A 147 -100.58 -21.16 35.21
C ILE A 147 -100.92 -21.15 36.71
N ASN A 148 -102.21 -21.06 37.02
CA ASN A 148 -102.72 -21.05 38.40
C ASN A 148 -102.76 -22.48 38.98
N THR A 149 -102.62 -22.61 40.30
CA THR A 149 -102.61 -23.88 41.05
C THR A 149 -103.28 -23.68 42.42
N GLU A 150 -103.63 -24.78 43.10
CA GLU A 150 -104.48 -24.76 44.32
C GLU A 150 -103.97 -23.78 45.41
N ASP A 151 -102.65 -23.71 45.65
CA ASP A 151 -102.04 -22.81 46.65
C ASP A 151 -101.19 -21.66 46.04
N SER A 152 -101.02 -21.59 44.71
CA SER A 152 -99.99 -20.71 44.10
C SER A 152 -100.08 -20.58 42.57
N TYR A 153 -99.02 -20.11 41.91
CA TYR A 153 -98.91 -20.09 40.43
C TYR A 153 -97.48 -20.44 39.95
N TYR A 154 -97.32 -20.77 38.66
CA TYR A 154 -96.01 -20.88 38.01
C TYR A 154 -96.01 -20.32 36.58
N CYS A 155 -94.82 -20.05 36.02
CA CYS A 155 -94.66 -19.49 34.68
C CYS A 155 -94.23 -20.54 33.64
N GLN A 156 -94.78 -20.45 32.43
CA GLN A 156 -94.47 -21.33 31.29
C GLN A 156 -93.99 -20.53 30.07
N CYS A 157 -93.09 -21.11 29.25
CA CYS A 157 -92.52 -20.47 28.05
C CYS A 157 -93.09 -21.04 26.76
N HIS A 158 -93.23 -20.19 25.73
CA HIS A 158 -93.57 -20.61 24.37
C HIS A 158 -92.48 -21.49 23.73
N LYS A 159 -92.87 -22.29 22.71
CA LYS A 159 -91.95 -23.15 21.94
C LYS A 159 -90.76 -22.35 21.38
N GLY A 160 -89.57 -22.95 21.44
CA GLY A 160 -88.31 -22.31 21.04
C GLY A 160 -87.58 -21.53 22.14
N PHE A 161 -88.20 -21.40 23.32
CA PHE A 161 -87.60 -20.76 24.50
C PHE A 161 -87.56 -21.72 25.69
N VAL A 162 -86.60 -21.52 26.59
CA VAL A 162 -86.45 -22.24 27.86
C VAL A 162 -86.58 -21.29 29.03
N LEU A 163 -87.24 -21.74 30.12
CA LEU A 163 -87.42 -20.95 31.34
C LEU A 163 -86.08 -20.73 32.03
N ASN A 164 -85.83 -19.51 32.50
CA ASN A 164 -84.63 -19.15 33.22
C ASN A 164 -84.67 -19.60 34.69
N PRO A 165 -83.52 -19.62 35.39
CA PRO A 165 -83.45 -19.97 36.82
C PRO A 165 -84.27 -19.06 37.75
N ASP A 166 -84.68 -17.87 37.29
CA ASP A 166 -85.59 -16.96 37.99
C ASP A 166 -87.06 -17.44 38.02
N LYS A 167 -87.38 -18.50 37.26
CA LYS A 167 -88.73 -19.07 37.07
C LYS A 167 -89.76 -18.10 36.48
N LYS A 168 -89.35 -16.96 35.91
CA LYS A 168 -90.27 -15.94 35.33
C LYS A 168 -89.91 -15.49 33.92
N THR A 169 -88.63 -15.48 33.54
CA THR A 169 -88.18 -15.08 32.20
C THR A 169 -87.81 -16.27 31.32
N CYS A 170 -87.79 -16.06 30.00
CA CYS A 170 -87.60 -17.10 28.99
C CYS A 170 -86.50 -16.69 28.01
N LYS A 171 -85.48 -17.54 27.81
CA LYS A 171 -84.39 -17.30 26.85
C LYS A 171 -84.41 -18.28 25.68
N ARG A 172 -83.85 -17.88 24.55
CA ARG A 172 -83.60 -18.77 23.40
C ARG A 172 -82.36 -19.65 23.67
N PRO A 173 -82.30 -20.90 23.19
CA PRO A 173 -81.06 -21.67 23.10
C PRO A 173 -80.00 -20.98 22.23
N ASP A 174 -78.72 -21.21 22.54
CA ASP A 174 -77.56 -20.72 21.77
C ASP A 174 -76.92 -21.88 21.00
N HIS A 175 -76.79 -21.76 19.68
CA HIS A 175 -76.19 -22.80 18.84
C HIS A 175 -74.66 -22.82 18.90
N CYS A 176 -74.01 -21.73 19.32
CA CYS A 176 -72.56 -21.67 19.54
C CYS A 176 -72.14 -22.26 20.90
N ALA A 177 -73.07 -22.41 21.85
CA ALA A 177 -72.83 -23.11 23.12
C ALA A 177 -72.65 -24.64 22.95
N LEU A 178 -72.88 -25.18 21.75
CA LEU A 178 -72.62 -26.58 21.40
C LEU A 178 -71.13 -26.77 21.08
N GLN A 179 -70.44 -27.62 21.86
CA GLN A 179 -68.98 -27.81 21.86
C GLN A 179 -68.33 -28.31 20.53
N ASN A 180 -69.07 -28.41 19.42
CA ASN A 180 -68.58 -28.92 18.14
C ASN A 180 -68.99 -28.05 16.93
N HIS A 181 -69.14 -26.73 17.13
CA HIS A 181 -69.48 -25.80 16.04
C HIS A 181 -68.36 -25.63 14.98
N GLY A 182 -67.11 -26.00 15.30
CA GLY A 182 -66.04 -26.18 14.30
C GLY A 182 -65.55 -24.89 13.60
N CYS A 183 -65.70 -23.74 14.25
CA CYS A 183 -65.14 -22.46 13.81
C CYS A 183 -63.74 -22.25 14.42
N GLN A 184 -62.76 -21.79 13.65
CA GLN A 184 -61.40 -21.58 14.17
C GLN A 184 -61.28 -20.37 15.12
N GLN A 185 -62.11 -19.34 14.94
CA GLN A 185 -62.05 -18.11 15.72
C GLN A 185 -63.37 -17.80 16.40
N GLU A 186 -64.30 -17.11 15.74
CA GLU A 186 -65.57 -16.69 16.36
C GLU A 186 -66.75 -17.45 15.74
N CYS A 187 -67.76 -17.72 16.56
CA CYS A 187 -69.02 -18.34 16.19
C CYS A 187 -70.13 -17.33 16.46
N VAL A 188 -71.02 -17.12 15.49
CA VAL A 188 -72.19 -16.24 15.62
C VAL A 188 -73.44 -17.08 15.43
N SER A 189 -74.23 -17.23 16.48
CA SER A 189 -75.53 -17.92 16.43
C SER A 189 -76.57 -17.00 15.80
N ILE A 190 -77.38 -17.55 14.89
CA ILE A 190 -78.55 -16.91 14.27
C ILE A 190 -79.80 -17.77 14.54
N ASP A 191 -80.98 -17.35 14.07
CA ASP A 191 -82.27 -17.90 14.56
C ASP A 191 -82.44 -19.43 14.42
N GLU A 192 -81.81 -20.07 13.42
CA GLU A 192 -81.90 -21.52 13.18
C GLU A 192 -80.53 -22.22 12.97
N SER A 193 -79.40 -21.49 13.08
CA SER A 193 -78.06 -22.06 12.82
C SER A 193 -76.93 -21.17 13.38
N TYR A 194 -75.70 -21.37 12.94
CA TYR A 194 -74.55 -20.51 13.26
C TYR A 194 -73.66 -20.32 12.02
N PHE A 195 -72.83 -19.28 12.02
CA PHE A 195 -71.74 -19.11 11.06
C PHE A 195 -70.42 -18.75 11.75
N CYS A 196 -69.31 -18.99 11.06
CA CYS A 196 -67.97 -18.68 11.56
C CYS A 196 -67.52 -17.30 11.09
N GLN A 197 -67.01 -16.50 12.02
CA GLN A 197 -66.43 -15.19 11.77
C GLN A 197 -64.94 -15.18 12.18
N CYS A 198 -64.16 -14.34 11.50
CA CYS A 198 -62.75 -14.13 11.81
C CYS A 198 -62.56 -12.80 12.54
N LYS A 199 -61.62 -12.80 13.49
CA LYS A 199 -61.20 -11.61 14.24
C LYS A 199 -60.53 -10.59 13.33
N GLN A 200 -60.48 -9.34 13.79
CA GLN A 200 -59.81 -8.26 13.08
C GLN A 200 -58.36 -8.65 12.73
N GLY A 201 -57.94 -8.36 11.50
CA GLY A 201 -56.64 -8.81 10.97
C GLY A 201 -56.65 -10.22 10.35
N PHE A 202 -57.81 -10.90 10.24
CA PHE A 202 -57.95 -12.19 9.57
C PHE A 202 -59.06 -12.16 8.50
N THR A 203 -59.00 -13.09 7.54
CA THR A 203 -60.03 -13.31 6.51
C THR A 203 -60.48 -14.76 6.52
N LEU A 204 -61.78 -14.98 6.33
CA LEU A 204 -62.38 -16.32 6.25
C LEU A 204 -61.92 -17.02 4.98
N ASN A 205 -61.53 -18.29 5.10
CA ASN A 205 -61.13 -19.12 3.98
C ASN A 205 -62.35 -19.67 3.21
N PRO A 206 -62.16 -20.22 1.99
CA PRO A 206 -63.25 -20.77 1.19
C PRO A 206 -64.02 -21.92 1.86
N ASP A 207 -63.44 -22.56 2.88
CA ASP A 207 -64.08 -23.59 3.70
C ASP A 207 -65.16 -23.05 4.66
N LYS A 208 -65.28 -21.72 4.79
CA LYS A 208 -66.17 -20.99 5.71
C LYS A 208 -65.98 -21.33 7.20
N ARG A 209 -64.81 -21.87 7.59
CA ARG A 209 -64.51 -22.33 8.96
C ARG A 209 -63.15 -21.88 9.49
N THR A 210 -62.14 -21.80 8.64
CA THR A 210 -60.78 -21.37 9.01
C THR A 210 -60.49 -19.93 8.60
N CYS A 211 -59.54 -19.31 9.29
CA CYS A 211 -59.21 -17.90 9.20
C CYS A 211 -57.72 -17.73 8.89
N LYS A 212 -57.38 -17.22 7.69
CA LYS A 212 -56.00 -16.84 7.35
C LYS A 212 -55.72 -15.41 7.83
N ARG A 213 -54.55 -15.16 8.41
CA ARG A 213 -54.15 -13.79 8.79
C ARG A 213 -54.01 -12.94 7.53
N ILE A 214 -54.50 -11.71 7.57
CA ILE A 214 -54.27 -10.70 6.53
C ILE A 214 -52.80 -10.30 6.63
N ASN A 215 -51.98 -10.67 5.65
CA ASN A 215 -50.65 -10.10 5.51
C ASN A 215 -50.81 -8.68 4.95
N ILE A 216 -50.62 -7.67 5.80
CA ILE A 216 -50.88 -6.27 5.45
C ILE A 216 -49.85 -5.77 4.42
N CYS A 217 -48.64 -6.36 4.41
CA CYS A 217 -47.63 -6.08 3.39
C CYS A 217 -48.05 -6.59 2.01
N SER A 218 -48.72 -7.76 1.93
CA SER A 218 -49.27 -8.31 0.68
C SER A 218 -50.40 -7.47 0.07
N LEU A 219 -50.92 -6.47 0.78
CA LEU A 219 -51.90 -5.51 0.24
C LEU A 219 -51.26 -4.33 -0.52
N GLY A 220 -49.92 -4.23 -0.56
CA GLY A 220 -49.16 -3.24 -1.35
C GLY A 220 -49.27 -1.77 -0.90
N LYS A 221 -50.15 -1.44 0.06
CA LYS A 221 -50.40 -0.07 0.54
C LYS A 221 -49.61 0.33 1.80
N HIS A 222 -48.58 -0.44 2.18
CA HIS A 222 -47.80 -0.21 3.40
C HIS A 222 -46.84 0.99 3.30
N GLY A 223 -46.28 1.25 2.11
CA GLY A 223 -45.41 2.43 1.88
C GLY A 223 -44.09 2.40 2.64
N CYS A 224 -43.57 1.21 2.94
CA CYS A 224 -42.21 1.03 3.48
C CYS A 224 -41.19 1.19 2.36
N GLN A 225 -40.07 1.87 2.62
CA GLN A 225 -39.00 2.03 1.63
C GLN A 225 -38.25 0.72 1.33
N HIS A 226 -38.09 -0.14 2.34
CA HIS A 226 -37.37 -1.42 2.24
C HIS A 226 -38.31 -2.60 2.57
N GLU A 227 -38.07 -3.32 3.67
CA GLU A 227 -38.84 -4.49 4.05
C GLU A 227 -40.11 -4.08 4.80
N CYS A 228 -41.18 -4.86 4.64
CA CYS A 228 -42.40 -4.73 5.42
C CYS A 228 -42.61 -6.03 6.18
N VAL A 229 -42.78 -5.92 7.50
CA VAL A 229 -43.07 -7.06 8.38
C VAL A 229 -44.48 -6.89 8.92
N SER A 230 -45.37 -7.80 8.55
CA SER A 230 -46.74 -7.82 9.09
C SER A 230 -46.67 -8.29 10.55
N THR A 231 -47.13 -7.45 11.47
CA THR A 231 -47.17 -7.72 12.92
C THR A 231 -48.54 -8.27 13.31
N GLU A 232 -48.83 -8.34 14.62
CA GLU A 232 -50.09 -8.86 15.13
C GLU A 232 -51.28 -7.94 14.82
N GLU A 233 -51.11 -6.62 14.95
CA GLU A 233 -52.17 -5.60 14.84
C GLU A 233 -51.99 -4.67 13.63
N SER A 234 -50.78 -4.54 13.10
CA SER A 234 -50.40 -3.60 12.03
C SER A 234 -49.23 -4.16 11.19
N TYR A 235 -48.49 -3.32 10.48
CA TYR A 235 -47.18 -3.62 9.91
C TYR A 235 -46.12 -2.68 10.51
N LEU A 236 -44.87 -3.14 10.55
CA LEU A 236 -43.71 -2.28 10.72
C LEU A 236 -42.86 -2.29 9.46
N CYS A 237 -42.21 -1.16 9.18
CA CYS A 237 -41.21 -1.06 8.13
C CYS A 237 -39.84 -1.41 8.73
N LYS A 238 -39.14 -2.35 8.10
CA LYS A 238 -37.81 -2.79 8.52
C LYS A 238 -36.80 -2.38 7.44
N CYS A 239 -35.66 -1.87 7.89
CA CYS A 239 -34.58 -1.50 7.00
C CYS A 239 -33.64 -2.69 6.76
N GLN A 240 -33.06 -2.75 5.56
CA GLN A 240 -31.99 -3.69 5.23
C GLN A 240 -30.73 -3.39 6.05
N THR A 241 -29.77 -4.33 6.08
CA THR A 241 -28.43 -4.11 6.64
C THR A 241 -27.81 -2.82 6.09
N GLY A 242 -27.15 -2.04 6.95
CA GLY A 242 -26.64 -0.71 6.61
C GLY A 242 -27.63 0.45 6.79
N TYR A 243 -28.89 0.23 7.17
CA TYR A 243 -29.92 1.27 7.22
C TYR A 243 -30.73 1.26 8.52
N THR A 244 -31.11 2.44 9.01
CA THR A 244 -31.94 2.66 10.20
C THR A 244 -33.24 3.37 9.83
N LEU A 245 -34.30 3.10 10.60
CA LEU A 245 -35.63 3.63 10.37
C LEU A 245 -35.70 5.09 10.83
N ASN A 246 -36.19 5.97 9.97
CA ASN A 246 -36.37 7.38 10.31
C ASN A 246 -37.54 7.58 11.29
N ARG A 247 -37.63 8.78 11.86
CA ARG A 247 -38.71 9.18 12.78
C ARG A 247 -40.13 9.14 12.18
N ASP A 248 -40.25 8.93 10.87
CA ASP A 248 -41.53 8.72 10.16
C ASP A 248 -42.04 7.27 10.23
N GLY A 249 -41.22 6.34 10.72
CA GLY A 249 -41.54 4.91 10.80
C GLY A 249 -41.62 4.18 9.46
N LYS A 250 -41.17 4.80 8.35
CA LYS A 250 -41.37 4.28 6.98
C LYS A 250 -40.18 4.39 6.05
N THR A 251 -39.41 5.48 6.13
CA THR A 251 -38.21 5.67 5.30
C THR A 251 -36.96 5.20 6.05
N CYS A 252 -35.96 4.77 5.28
CA CYS A 252 -34.72 4.20 5.77
C CYS A 252 -33.55 5.10 5.39
N ARG A 253 -32.94 5.75 6.39
CA ARG A 253 -31.67 6.47 6.24
C ARG A 253 -30.53 5.46 6.35
N ARG A 254 -29.46 5.61 5.56
CA ARG A 254 -28.25 4.80 5.74
C ARG A 254 -27.67 5.10 7.12
N ILE A 255 -27.30 4.07 7.88
CA ILE A 255 -26.59 4.25 9.15
C ILE A 255 -25.24 4.86 8.80
N ASP A 256 -24.99 6.04 9.35
CA ASP A 256 -23.65 6.60 9.39
C ASP A 256 -22.98 6.04 10.64
N TYR A 257 -22.36 4.88 10.51
CA TYR A 257 -21.69 4.17 11.59
C TYR A 257 -20.52 4.98 12.17
N CYS A 258 -19.96 5.89 11.38
CA CYS A 258 -18.91 6.82 11.79
C CYS A 258 -19.45 8.03 12.57
N ALA A 259 -20.71 8.44 12.34
CA ALA A 259 -21.33 9.58 13.04
C ALA A 259 -22.20 9.18 14.25
N GLU A 260 -22.74 7.95 14.30
CA GLU A 260 -23.70 7.54 15.35
C GLU A 260 -23.11 6.69 16.49
N PHE A 261 -21.88 6.20 16.36
CA PHE A 261 -21.22 5.38 17.38
C PHE A 261 -19.78 5.81 17.63
N ASN A 262 -19.27 5.57 18.85
CA ASN A 262 -17.83 5.59 19.12
C ASN A 262 -17.18 4.37 18.45
N HIS A 263 -16.96 4.48 17.14
CA HIS A 263 -16.47 3.42 16.26
C HIS A 263 -15.06 2.94 16.62
N GLY A 264 -14.30 3.71 17.42
CA GLY A 264 -12.98 3.30 17.90
C GLY A 264 -11.98 3.04 16.77
N CYS A 265 -12.07 3.81 15.69
CA CYS A 265 -10.98 3.95 14.71
C CYS A 265 -10.08 5.06 15.22
N GLU A 266 -8.76 4.85 15.19
CA GLU A 266 -7.80 5.86 15.67
C GLU A 266 -7.78 7.11 14.77
N GLN A 267 -7.96 6.95 13.46
CA GLN A 267 -7.79 8.02 12.47
C GLN A 267 -9.07 8.21 11.63
N LEU A 268 -9.19 7.56 10.47
CA LEU A 268 -10.35 7.69 9.58
C LEU A 268 -11.35 6.54 9.81
N CYS A 269 -12.64 6.84 9.63
CA CYS A 269 -13.71 5.87 9.57
C CYS A 269 -14.42 6.01 8.22
N LEU A 270 -14.61 4.91 7.50
CA LEU A 270 -15.39 4.87 6.26
C LEU A 270 -16.63 3.98 6.42
N ASN A 271 -17.79 4.54 6.12
CA ASN A 271 -19.04 3.79 6.01
C ASN A 271 -19.00 2.85 4.79
N THR A 272 -19.14 1.55 5.03
CA THR A 272 -19.36 0.54 3.98
C THR A 272 -20.85 0.35 3.73
N ARG A 273 -21.25 -0.76 3.10
CA ARG A 273 -22.66 -1.10 2.89
C ARG A 273 -23.34 -1.67 4.13
N GLU A 274 -22.61 -2.32 5.03
CA GLU A 274 -23.20 -3.08 6.15
C GLU A 274 -22.59 -2.76 7.52
N SER A 275 -21.42 -2.13 7.55
CA SER A 275 -20.69 -1.68 8.76
C SER A 275 -19.84 -0.44 8.43
N TYR A 276 -18.92 -0.05 9.31
CA TYR A 276 -17.75 0.76 8.98
C TYR A 276 -16.52 -0.11 8.76
N ILE A 277 -15.50 0.45 8.10
CA ILE A 277 -14.11 0.05 8.23
C ILE A 277 -13.32 1.24 8.78
N CYS A 278 -12.31 0.95 9.60
CA CYS A 278 -11.30 1.95 9.93
C CYS A 278 -10.31 2.05 8.75
N GLN A 279 -9.82 3.25 8.48
CA GLN A 279 -8.74 3.50 7.54
C GLN A 279 -7.74 4.45 8.20
N CYS A 280 -6.46 4.25 7.93
CA CYS A 280 -5.42 5.14 8.40
C CYS A 280 -5.14 6.25 7.37
N SER A 281 -4.73 7.41 7.86
CA SER A 281 -4.34 8.54 7.00
C SER A 281 -3.06 8.22 6.22
N GLU A 282 -2.78 9.00 5.17
CA GLU A 282 -1.52 8.91 4.43
C GLU A 282 -0.32 9.01 5.40
N GLY A 283 0.61 8.05 5.34
CA GLY A 283 1.67 7.87 6.35
C GLY A 283 1.45 6.73 7.35
N PHE A 284 0.31 6.02 7.31
CA PHE A 284 -0.08 5.02 8.32
C PHE A 284 -0.71 3.74 7.72
N ILE A 285 -0.49 2.60 8.39
CA ILE A 285 -1.11 1.29 8.12
C ILE A 285 -1.99 0.86 9.28
N ILE A 286 -3.00 0.04 8.97
CA ILE A 286 -3.90 -0.53 9.98
C ILE A 286 -3.23 -1.74 10.66
N ASN A 287 -3.39 -1.85 11.97
CA ASN A 287 -2.89 -2.98 12.75
C ASN A 287 -3.81 -4.21 12.64
N ASP A 288 -3.37 -5.35 13.17
CA ASP A 288 -4.14 -6.61 13.22
C ASP A 288 -5.48 -6.50 13.97
N ASP A 289 -5.67 -5.45 14.80
CA ASP A 289 -6.93 -5.15 15.47
C ASP A 289 -7.99 -4.50 14.56
N LEU A 290 -7.61 -4.16 13.33
CA LEU A 290 -8.40 -3.46 12.32
C LEU A 290 -9.00 -2.11 12.80
N LYS A 291 -8.31 -1.43 13.73
CA LYS A 291 -8.80 -0.22 14.43
C LYS A 291 -7.72 0.83 14.72
N THR A 292 -6.54 0.41 15.17
CA THR A 292 -5.39 1.29 15.42
C THR A 292 -4.47 1.37 14.22
N CYS A 293 -3.67 2.44 14.17
CA CYS A 293 -2.90 2.83 13.01
C CYS A 293 -1.41 2.96 13.36
N ALA A 294 -0.62 1.93 13.09
CA ALA A 294 0.83 2.09 13.10
C ALA A 294 1.26 3.07 12.01
N ARG A 295 2.32 3.83 12.27
CA ARG A 295 3.01 4.58 11.22
C ARG A 295 3.46 3.59 10.15
N ALA A 296 3.16 3.88 8.88
CA ALA A 296 3.49 3.01 7.77
C ALA A 296 5.01 2.92 7.65
N ASP A 297 5.55 1.73 7.92
CA ASP A 297 6.92 1.43 7.57
C ASP A 297 6.96 0.99 6.10
N TYR A 298 7.04 1.98 5.21
CA TYR A 298 7.14 1.80 3.77
C TYR A 298 8.38 0.99 3.35
N CYS A 299 9.37 0.87 4.24
CA CYS A 299 10.55 0.03 4.05
C CYS A 299 10.33 -1.44 4.44
N LEU A 300 9.23 -1.77 5.12
CA LEU A 300 8.83 -3.15 5.45
C LEU A 300 7.59 -3.62 4.65
N LEU A 301 6.85 -2.69 4.01
CA LEU A 301 5.58 -2.98 3.34
C LEU A 301 5.68 -3.43 1.88
N ASN A 302 6.78 -3.15 1.19
CA ASN A 302 7.01 -3.51 -0.22
C ASN A 302 8.51 -3.71 -0.48
N ASP A 303 8.84 -4.34 -1.61
CA ASP A 303 10.16 -4.16 -2.22
C ASP A 303 10.31 -2.69 -2.64
N HIS A 304 10.99 -1.92 -1.79
CA HIS A 304 11.24 -0.50 -1.98
C HIS A 304 12.34 -0.24 -3.02
N GLY A 305 13.11 -1.25 -3.45
CA GLY A 305 14.16 -1.11 -4.45
C GLY A 305 15.15 0.03 -4.17
N CYS A 306 15.52 0.23 -2.91
CA CYS A 306 16.63 1.12 -2.52
C CYS A 306 17.91 0.30 -2.51
N GLU A 307 19.00 0.83 -3.08
CA GLU A 307 20.28 0.12 -3.12
C GLU A 307 20.96 0.01 -1.74
N HIS A 308 20.81 1.03 -0.90
CA HIS A 308 21.34 1.06 0.46
C HIS A 308 20.22 1.15 1.51
N LEU A 309 20.06 2.29 2.18
CA LEU A 309 19.10 2.46 3.27
C LEU A 309 17.74 2.91 2.72
N CYS A 310 16.66 2.35 3.25
CA CYS A 310 15.33 2.93 3.09
C CYS A 310 14.97 3.70 4.38
N VAL A 311 14.46 4.92 4.24
CA VAL A 311 14.08 5.77 5.37
C VAL A 311 12.66 6.30 5.18
N ASN A 312 11.80 6.04 6.17
CA ASN A 312 10.40 6.49 6.16
C ASN A 312 10.30 8.01 6.32
N THR A 313 9.89 8.70 5.26
CA THR A 313 9.49 10.12 5.26
C THR A 313 8.02 10.25 5.69
N GLY A 314 7.45 11.46 5.70
CA GLY A 314 6.10 11.70 6.27
C GLY A 314 5.04 10.72 5.74
N THR A 315 4.89 10.65 4.42
CA THR A 315 3.84 9.89 3.70
C THR A 315 4.39 8.87 2.69
N SER A 316 5.69 8.58 2.72
CA SER A 316 6.37 7.67 1.79
C SER A 316 7.70 7.19 2.39
N TYR A 317 8.53 6.49 1.62
CA TYR A 317 9.96 6.34 1.88
C TYR A 317 10.79 7.30 1.03
N THR A 318 12.04 7.49 1.42
CA THR A 318 13.12 7.95 0.54
C THR A 318 14.28 6.95 0.67
N CYS A 319 14.99 6.71 -0.42
CA CYS A 319 16.22 5.94 -0.36
C CYS A 319 17.33 6.88 0.13
N GLN A 320 18.09 6.47 1.14
CA GLN A 320 19.23 7.20 1.66
C GLN A 320 20.48 6.35 1.47
N CYS A 321 21.58 7.01 1.16
CA CYS A 321 22.86 6.35 0.95
C CYS A 321 23.71 6.43 2.22
N ILE A 322 24.49 5.38 2.47
CA ILE A 322 25.49 5.36 3.56
C ILE A 322 26.56 6.44 3.33
N GLU A 323 27.37 6.74 4.36
CA GLU A 323 28.45 7.72 4.23
C GLU A 323 29.37 7.38 3.06
N GLY A 324 29.82 8.41 2.35
CA GLY A 324 30.54 8.25 1.08
C GLY A 324 29.66 7.99 -0.13
N TYR A 325 28.32 7.99 -0.07
CA TYR A 325 27.45 7.80 -1.25
C TYR A 325 26.36 8.89 -1.39
N VAL A 326 25.98 9.21 -2.63
CA VAL A 326 24.93 10.19 -3.01
C VAL A 326 23.82 9.50 -3.80
N LEU A 327 22.58 9.92 -3.55
CA LEU A 327 21.42 9.40 -4.25
C LEU A 327 21.46 9.84 -5.72
N HIS A 328 21.28 8.88 -6.63
CA HIS A 328 21.26 9.10 -8.07
C HIS A 328 19.95 9.77 -8.53
N SER A 329 19.89 10.21 -9.78
CA SER A 329 18.74 10.95 -10.35
C SER A 329 17.46 10.13 -10.49
N ASP A 330 17.54 8.80 -10.32
CA ASP A 330 16.38 7.89 -10.22
C ASP A 330 15.75 7.85 -8.82
N GLY A 331 16.39 8.45 -7.81
CA GLY A 331 15.91 8.48 -6.43
C GLY A 331 15.99 7.14 -5.68
N LYS A 332 16.72 6.14 -6.22
CA LYS A 332 16.77 4.76 -5.69
C LYS A 332 18.17 4.16 -5.62
N THR A 333 19.01 4.40 -6.62
CA THR A 333 20.40 3.92 -6.67
C THR A 333 21.33 4.91 -5.97
N CYS A 334 22.40 4.40 -5.39
CA CYS A 334 23.37 5.13 -4.59
C CYS A 334 24.70 5.19 -5.34
N LYS A 335 24.89 6.27 -6.10
CA LYS A 335 26.17 6.55 -6.74
C LYS A 335 27.20 6.91 -5.68
N HIS A 336 28.42 6.38 -5.79
CA HIS A 336 29.48 6.75 -4.84
C HIS A 336 29.78 8.26 -4.90
N ILE A 337 29.98 8.88 -3.74
CA ILE A 337 30.61 10.19 -3.64
C ILE A 337 32.05 9.97 -4.05
N ASP A 338 32.33 10.41 -5.26
CA ASP A 338 33.67 10.54 -5.75
C ASP A 338 34.38 11.66 -4.97
N LEU A 339 35.02 11.28 -3.86
CA LEU A 339 35.74 12.18 -2.95
C LEU A 339 36.82 12.95 -3.71
N CYS A 340 37.35 12.36 -4.77
CA CYS A 340 38.34 12.93 -5.68
C CYS A 340 37.78 14.03 -6.62
N LYS A 341 36.46 14.20 -6.69
CA LYS A 341 35.80 15.32 -7.36
C LYS A 341 35.37 16.46 -6.43
N LEU A 342 35.45 16.26 -5.10
CA LEU A 342 35.11 17.29 -4.11
C LEU A 342 36.32 18.08 -3.61
N VAL A 343 37.49 17.44 -3.50
CA VAL A 343 38.73 18.04 -2.99
C VAL A 343 39.91 17.45 -3.77
N ASP A 344 40.93 18.27 -4.07
CA ASP A 344 42.22 17.76 -4.55
C ASP A 344 42.98 17.11 -3.39
N HIS A 345 43.19 15.79 -3.48
CA HIS A 345 43.86 14.99 -2.47
C HIS A 345 45.37 14.82 -2.69
N GLY A 346 45.92 15.39 -3.77
CA GLY A 346 47.34 15.31 -4.12
C GLY A 346 47.80 13.91 -4.52
N CYS A 347 47.01 13.20 -5.33
CA CYS A 347 47.39 11.93 -5.95
C CYS A 347 48.14 12.19 -7.27
N GLU A 348 49.26 11.50 -7.52
CA GLU A 348 50.10 11.74 -8.70
C GLU A 348 49.48 11.29 -10.04
N HIS A 349 48.64 10.25 -10.01
CA HIS A 349 48.02 9.66 -11.19
C HIS A 349 46.49 9.64 -11.09
N LEU A 350 45.96 8.63 -10.41
CA LEU A 350 44.53 8.46 -10.19
C LEU A 350 44.25 8.68 -8.71
N CYS A 351 43.18 9.38 -8.42
CA CYS A 351 42.51 9.29 -7.13
C CYS A 351 41.30 8.40 -7.36
N ASP A 352 41.13 7.38 -6.53
CA ASP A 352 39.95 6.53 -6.52
C ASP A 352 39.27 6.60 -5.15
N SER A 353 37.96 6.42 -5.15
CA SER A 353 37.10 6.66 -4.00
C SER A 353 36.63 5.31 -3.46
N ASP A 354 37.11 4.93 -2.27
CA ASP A 354 36.95 3.61 -1.67
C ASP A 354 36.03 3.70 -0.43
N GLY A 355 34.73 3.72 -0.68
CA GLY A 355 33.70 3.78 0.36
C GLY A 355 33.79 5.05 1.22
N GLU A 356 34.39 4.91 2.40
CA GLU A 356 34.54 5.93 3.44
C GLU A 356 35.80 6.80 3.27
N SER A 357 36.71 6.44 2.36
CA SER A 357 38.01 7.12 2.17
C SER A 357 38.38 7.28 0.70
N TYR A 358 39.39 8.09 0.41
CA TYR A 358 40.07 8.07 -0.89
C TYR A 358 41.33 7.20 -0.82
N VAL A 359 41.74 6.65 -1.96
CA VAL A 359 43.06 6.03 -2.14
C VAL A 359 43.66 6.47 -3.47
N CYS A 360 44.90 6.92 -3.46
CA CYS A 360 45.61 7.18 -4.71
C CYS A 360 45.92 5.84 -5.39
N LYS A 361 45.56 5.70 -6.67
CA LYS A 361 45.91 4.58 -7.53
C LYS A 361 46.89 5.07 -8.61
N CYS A 362 47.64 4.13 -9.16
CA CYS A 362 48.56 4.41 -10.25
C CYS A 362 48.04 3.75 -11.54
N HIS A 363 48.42 4.29 -12.70
CA HIS A 363 48.16 3.64 -13.98
C HIS A 363 48.87 2.27 -14.07
N GLU A 364 48.47 1.44 -15.04
CA GLU A 364 49.15 0.16 -15.29
C GLU A 364 50.65 0.38 -15.53
N GLY A 365 51.49 -0.51 -14.98
CA GLY A 365 52.94 -0.34 -14.97
C GLY A 365 53.47 0.49 -13.79
N PHE A 366 52.63 0.90 -12.82
CA PHE A 366 53.06 1.65 -11.63
C PHE A 366 52.53 1.05 -10.31
N ILE A 367 53.32 1.20 -9.24
CA ILE A 367 52.99 0.84 -7.86
C ILE A 367 53.06 2.05 -6.93
N LEU A 368 52.11 2.13 -6.01
CA LEU A 368 51.99 3.22 -5.04
C LEU A 368 53.16 3.23 -4.04
N ASN A 369 53.66 4.41 -3.70
CA ASN A 369 54.71 4.61 -2.71
C ASN A 369 54.20 4.53 -1.26
N LYS A 370 55.15 4.49 -0.31
CA LYS A 370 54.85 4.43 1.13
C LYS A 370 54.11 5.65 1.68
N ASP A 371 54.13 6.78 0.95
CA ASP A 371 53.37 7.98 1.27
C ASP A 371 51.87 7.87 0.91
N ARG A 372 51.48 6.80 0.19
CA ARG A 372 50.15 6.56 -0.37
C ARG A 372 49.65 7.65 -1.33
N ARG A 373 50.55 8.41 -1.96
CA ARG A 373 50.22 9.53 -2.86
C ARG A 373 51.01 9.54 -4.16
N THR A 374 52.30 9.24 -4.11
CA THR A 374 53.16 9.19 -5.30
C THR A 374 53.24 7.78 -5.89
N CYS A 375 53.52 7.71 -7.18
CA CYS A 375 53.59 6.50 -7.99
C CYS A 375 55.01 6.29 -8.50
N ARG A 376 55.58 5.11 -8.25
CA ARG A 376 56.83 4.67 -8.91
C ARG A 376 56.51 3.55 -9.87
N ASN A 377 57.35 3.32 -10.87
CA ASN A 377 57.11 2.23 -11.80
C ASN A 377 57.15 0.85 -11.11
N GLN A 378 56.21 0.01 -11.53
CA GLN A 378 56.22 -1.42 -11.33
C GLN A 378 57.36 -1.97 -12.18
N GLU A 379 58.22 -2.80 -11.59
CA GLU A 379 59.35 -3.37 -12.32
C GLU A 379 58.86 -4.37 -13.38
N ILE A 380 58.70 -3.92 -14.62
CA ILE A 380 58.16 -4.70 -15.75
C ILE A 380 58.99 -5.96 -16.00
N CYS A 381 60.30 -5.93 -15.74
CA CYS A 381 61.18 -7.10 -15.80
C CYS A 381 60.95 -8.15 -14.69
N LYS A 382 59.95 -7.96 -13.80
CA LYS A 382 59.44 -8.98 -12.87
C LYS A 382 58.09 -9.56 -13.31
N SER A 383 57.61 -9.22 -14.50
CA SER A 383 56.46 -9.86 -15.15
C SER A 383 56.87 -11.18 -15.85
N ILE A 384 55.90 -12.01 -16.20
CA ILE A 384 56.13 -13.42 -16.60
C ILE A 384 56.55 -13.56 -18.08
N ASP A 385 56.25 -12.59 -18.94
CA ASP A 385 56.82 -12.54 -20.30
C ASP A 385 57.03 -11.09 -20.77
N HIS A 386 58.26 -10.61 -20.65
CA HIS A 386 58.73 -9.36 -21.25
C HIS A 386 59.41 -9.59 -22.62
N GLY A 387 59.54 -10.84 -23.08
CA GLY A 387 60.09 -11.20 -24.39
C GLY A 387 61.46 -10.61 -24.73
N CYS A 388 62.37 -10.49 -23.75
CA CYS A 388 63.80 -10.23 -24.03
C CYS A 388 64.52 -11.57 -24.13
N GLU A 389 65.38 -11.77 -25.12
CA GLU A 389 66.12 -13.05 -25.26
C GLU A 389 67.17 -13.27 -24.17
N HIS A 390 67.77 -12.19 -23.65
CA HIS A 390 68.79 -12.24 -22.60
C HIS A 390 68.38 -11.47 -21.34
N ILE A 391 68.74 -10.18 -21.23
CA ILE A 391 68.58 -9.37 -20.02
C ILE A 391 67.40 -8.41 -20.23
N CYS A 392 66.63 -8.16 -19.18
CA CYS A 392 65.64 -7.07 -19.12
C CYS A 392 66.08 -6.07 -18.05
N VAL A 393 66.16 -4.79 -18.41
CA VAL A 393 66.47 -3.68 -17.50
C VAL A 393 65.30 -2.70 -17.46
N ASN A 394 64.78 -2.43 -16.26
CA ASN A 394 63.71 -1.45 -16.07
C ASN A 394 64.26 -0.03 -16.32
N ASN A 395 63.58 0.75 -17.16
CA ASN A 395 63.95 2.12 -17.51
C ASN A 395 62.72 3.03 -17.37
N ASN A 396 62.57 3.66 -16.20
CA ASN A 396 61.39 4.43 -15.83
C ASN A 396 60.08 3.69 -16.19
N ASN A 397 59.30 4.23 -17.15
CA ASN A 397 57.98 3.73 -17.54
C ASN A 397 58.02 2.56 -18.54
N SER A 398 59.19 1.97 -18.77
CA SER A 398 59.40 0.92 -19.77
C SER A 398 60.50 -0.06 -19.32
N TYR A 399 60.82 -1.01 -20.17
CA TYR A 399 62.02 -1.83 -20.08
C TYR A 399 62.84 -1.70 -21.37
N VAL A 400 64.14 -1.91 -21.25
CA VAL A 400 65.03 -2.13 -22.39
C VAL A 400 65.60 -3.54 -22.28
N CYS A 401 65.70 -4.25 -23.41
CA CYS A 401 66.38 -5.53 -23.45
C CYS A 401 67.88 -5.29 -23.66
N GLU A 402 68.72 -5.95 -22.88
CA GLU A 402 70.18 -5.93 -23.02
C GLU A 402 70.71 -7.34 -23.34
N CYS A 403 71.86 -7.42 -24.01
CA CYS A 403 72.47 -8.68 -24.42
C CYS A 403 73.75 -8.95 -23.66
N HIS A 404 74.03 -10.23 -23.38
CA HIS A 404 75.32 -10.66 -22.84
C HIS A 404 76.49 -10.34 -23.80
N GLU A 405 77.72 -10.31 -23.26
CA GLU A 405 78.93 -10.01 -24.03
C GLU A 405 79.09 -10.94 -25.24
N GLY A 406 79.54 -10.39 -26.37
CA GLY A 406 79.61 -11.10 -27.66
C GLY A 406 78.32 -11.10 -28.48
N PHE A 407 77.24 -10.46 -27.97
CA PHE A 407 75.96 -10.31 -28.66
C PHE A 407 75.53 -8.83 -28.75
N ILE A 408 74.64 -8.53 -29.69
CA ILE A 408 73.99 -7.22 -29.87
C ILE A 408 72.47 -7.36 -29.97
N LEU A 409 71.75 -6.31 -29.58
CA LEU A 409 70.29 -6.26 -29.71
C LEU A 409 69.88 -6.06 -31.18
N TRP A 410 68.85 -6.77 -31.63
CA TRP A 410 68.34 -6.69 -33.00
C TRP A 410 67.28 -5.59 -33.17
N ASN A 411 66.84 -5.34 -34.41
CA ASN A 411 65.92 -4.25 -34.76
C ASN A 411 64.51 -4.38 -34.17
N ASP A 412 64.19 -5.53 -33.57
CA ASP A 412 62.95 -5.77 -32.81
C ASP A 412 63.04 -5.29 -31.34
N GLY A 413 64.23 -4.84 -30.90
CA GLY A 413 64.49 -4.39 -29.54
C GLY A 413 64.48 -5.52 -28.50
N LYS A 414 64.55 -6.79 -28.92
CA LYS A 414 64.27 -7.97 -28.08
C LYS A 414 65.21 -9.16 -28.29
N THR A 415 65.56 -9.45 -29.54
CA THR A 415 66.41 -10.58 -29.96
C THR A 415 67.89 -10.19 -29.86
N CYS A 416 68.76 -11.12 -29.49
CA CYS A 416 70.20 -10.91 -29.28
C CYS A 416 71.04 -11.74 -30.26
N LYS A 417 71.70 -11.10 -31.24
CA LYS A 417 72.53 -11.79 -32.23
C LYS A 417 74.01 -11.81 -31.90
N ARG A 418 74.69 -12.91 -32.21
CA ARG A 418 76.15 -13.07 -32.06
C ARG A 418 76.92 -12.23 -33.07
N CYS A 419 78.01 -11.60 -32.62
CA CYS A 419 78.84 -10.78 -33.49
C CYS A 419 79.76 -11.56 -34.46
N ASN A 420 79.52 -12.84 -34.73
CA ASN A 420 80.18 -13.56 -35.82
C ASN A 420 79.32 -13.63 -37.09
N GLU A 421 78.07 -13.15 -37.07
CA GLU A 421 77.14 -13.15 -38.22
C GLU A 421 77.16 -11.90 -39.10
N GLY A 422 77.85 -10.83 -38.68
CA GLY A 422 77.81 -9.53 -39.37
C GLY A 422 78.73 -9.39 -40.58
N PRO A 423 78.62 -8.25 -41.28
CA PRO A 423 79.39 -7.99 -42.49
C PRO A 423 80.84 -7.61 -42.17
N ILE A 424 81.81 -8.37 -42.69
CA ILE A 424 83.24 -8.02 -42.68
C ILE A 424 83.94 -8.54 -43.93
N ASP A 425 84.82 -7.73 -44.52
CA ASP A 425 85.71 -8.14 -45.61
C ASP A 425 87.11 -8.39 -45.05
N LEU A 426 87.52 -9.66 -44.96
CA LEU A 426 88.77 -10.10 -44.35
C LEU A 426 89.75 -10.61 -45.41
N VAL A 427 90.99 -10.11 -45.43
CA VAL A 427 92.04 -10.62 -46.35
C VAL A 427 93.27 -11.07 -45.56
N PHE A 428 93.52 -12.37 -45.58
CA PHE A 428 94.74 -12.96 -45.06
C PHE A 428 95.91 -12.75 -46.02
N VAL A 429 97.02 -12.23 -45.50
CA VAL A 429 98.29 -12.03 -46.22
C VAL A 429 99.35 -12.92 -45.57
N ILE A 430 99.73 -14.00 -46.24
CA ILE A 430 100.61 -15.04 -45.67
C ILE A 430 101.99 -14.96 -46.30
N ASP A 431 103.00 -14.71 -45.48
CA ASP A 431 104.40 -14.90 -45.83
C ASP A 431 104.66 -16.39 -46.12
N GLY A 432 105.12 -16.69 -47.34
CA GLY A 432 105.55 -18.00 -47.81
C GLY A 432 107.04 -18.02 -48.13
N SER A 433 107.83 -17.10 -47.58
CA SER A 433 109.27 -16.97 -47.81
C SER A 433 110.08 -18.07 -47.13
N LYS A 434 111.35 -18.18 -47.54
CA LYS A 434 112.33 -19.11 -46.99
C LYS A 434 112.75 -18.78 -45.55
N SER A 435 112.65 -17.52 -45.13
CA SER A 435 113.06 -17.10 -43.79
C SER A 435 112.05 -17.50 -42.72
N LEU A 436 110.76 -17.52 -43.07
CA LEU A 436 109.69 -18.11 -42.26
C LEU A 436 109.90 -19.63 -42.01
N GLY A 437 110.07 -20.40 -43.09
CA GLY A 437 110.22 -21.87 -43.05
C GLY A 437 108.89 -22.65 -43.01
N GLU A 438 108.91 -23.86 -43.57
CA GLU A 438 107.72 -24.70 -43.80
C GLU A 438 106.97 -25.08 -42.51
N ASN A 439 107.68 -25.44 -41.43
CA ASN A 439 107.05 -25.76 -40.13
C ASN A 439 106.24 -24.58 -39.56
N ASN A 440 106.73 -23.34 -39.73
CA ASN A 440 106.04 -22.13 -39.29
C ASN A 440 104.87 -21.77 -40.21
N PHE A 441 104.98 -22.09 -41.50
CA PHE A 441 103.91 -21.91 -42.47
C PHE A 441 102.67 -22.77 -42.15
N GLU A 442 102.86 -24.00 -41.66
CA GLU A 442 101.75 -24.83 -41.18
C GLU A 442 101.09 -24.25 -39.90
N ILE A 443 101.85 -23.65 -38.98
CA ILE A 443 101.28 -22.93 -37.82
C ILE A 443 100.38 -21.76 -38.30
N VAL A 444 100.81 -21.01 -39.33
CA VAL A 444 99.99 -19.95 -39.92
C VAL A 444 98.72 -20.50 -40.57
N LYS A 445 98.78 -21.66 -41.23
CA LYS A 445 97.58 -22.32 -41.78
C LYS A 445 96.59 -22.69 -40.67
N GLU A 446 97.03 -23.31 -39.58
CA GLU A 446 96.17 -23.64 -38.44
C GLU A 446 95.54 -22.39 -37.79
N PHE A 447 96.29 -21.29 -37.65
CA PHE A 447 95.78 -20.00 -37.17
C PHE A 447 94.66 -19.44 -38.08
N VAL A 448 94.83 -19.54 -39.40
CA VAL A 448 93.81 -19.16 -40.38
C VAL A 448 92.59 -20.09 -40.29
N LEU A 449 92.78 -21.39 -40.13
CA LEU A 449 91.68 -22.35 -39.95
C LEU A 449 90.86 -22.04 -38.68
N GLY A 450 91.52 -21.70 -37.57
CA GLY A 450 90.88 -21.31 -36.32
C GLY A 450 90.00 -20.06 -36.45
N ILE A 451 90.50 -19.00 -37.10
CA ILE A 451 89.67 -17.81 -37.37
C ILE A 451 88.51 -18.15 -38.32
N LEU A 452 88.72 -18.99 -39.35
CA LEU A 452 87.65 -19.42 -40.27
C LEU A 452 86.54 -20.22 -39.58
N ASP A 453 86.82 -20.92 -38.47
CA ASP A 453 85.82 -21.61 -37.65
C ASP A 453 85.08 -20.70 -36.66
N SER A 454 85.62 -19.52 -36.35
CA SER A 454 84.98 -18.53 -35.47
C SER A 454 83.94 -17.65 -36.17
N LEU A 455 84.04 -17.49 -37.50
CA LEU A 455 83.27 -16.54 -38.31
C LEU A 455 82.16 -17.20 -39.13
N THR A 456 80.98 -16.59 -39.19
CA THR A 456 79.91 -17.03 -40.08
C THR A 456 80.19 -16.50 -41.49
N ILE A 457 80.66 -17.38 -42.37
CA ILE A 457 81.05 -17.01 -43.75
C ILE A 457 79.84 -17.11 -44.68
N SER A 458 79.47 -16.00 -45.32
CA SER A 458 78.42 -15.95 -46.36
C SER A 458 78.48 -14.65 -47.17
N PRO A 459 77.79 -14.55 -48.33
CA PRO A 459 77.70 -13.31 -49.09
C PRO A 459 77.16 -12.08 -48.32
N ARG A 460 76.45 -12.30 -47.21
CA ARG A 460 75.88 -11.24 -46.35
C ARG A 460 76.72 -10.98 -45.08
N ALA A 461 77.43 -11.99 -44.60
CA ALA A 461 78.21 -11.97 -43.35
C ALA A 461 79.71 -11.76 -43.64
N ALA A 462 80.60 -12.58 -43.07
CA ALA A 462 82.03 -12.54 -43.38
C ALA A 462 82.31 -13.00 -44.82
N ARG A 463 83.12 -12.21 -45.54
CA ARG A 463 83.76 -12.58 -46.82
C ARG A 463 85.25 -12.66 -46.57
N VAL A 464 85.90 -13.72 -47.05
CA VAL A 464 87.33 -13.96 -46.80
C VAL A 464 88.09 -14.21 -48.09
N GLY A 465 89.17 -13.47 -48.28
CA GLY A 465 90.18 -13.69 -49.31
C GLY A 465 91.52 -14.07 -48.69
N LEU A 466 92.41 -14.67 -49.48
CA LEU A 466 93.73 -15.09 -49.02
C LEU A 466 94.75 -14.98 -50.15
N LEU A 467 95.88 -14.35 -49.86
CA LEU A 467 97.05 -14.29 -50.74
C LEU A 467 98.31 -14.70 -49.99
N GLN A 468 99.12 -15.55 -50.64
CA GLN A 468 100.45 -15.94 -50.20
C GLN A 468 101.48 -15.07 -50.94
N TYR A 469 102.61 -14.73 -50.31
CA TYR A 469 103.69 -14.02 -50.99
C TYR A 469 105.06 -14.63 -50.70
N SER A 470 106.02 -14.35 -51.60
CA SER A 470 107.45 -14.61 -51.40
C SER A 470 108.23 -13.65 -52.31
N SER A 471 109.04 -14.12 -53.25
CA SER A 471 109.57 -13.29 -54.35
C SER A 471 108.51 -12.85 -55.38
N GLN A 472 107.30 -13.39 -55.27
CA GLN A 472 106.12 -13.05 -56.08
C GLN A 472 104.87 -13.25 -55.21
N VAL A 473 103.76 -12.59 -55.55
CA VAL A 473 102.48 -12.76 -54.83
C VAL A 473 101.57 -13.73 -55.59
N ARG A 474 100.87 -14.61 -54.86
CA ARG A 474 99.87 -15.54 -55.38
C ARG A 474 98.57 -15.39 -54.57
N THR A 475 97.53 -14.87 -55.20
CA THR A 475 96.17 -14.98 -54.66
C THR A 475 95.75 -16.45 -54.66
N GLU A 476 95.41 -17.01 -53.50
CA GLU A 476 94.92 -18.39 -53.38
C GLU A 476 93.40 -18.44 -53.58
N PHE A 477 92.67 -17.46 -53.03
CA PHE A 477 91.26 -17.21 -53.32
C PHE A 477 90.84 -15.76 -53.01
N THR A 478 89.77 -15.29 -53.68
CA THR A 478 89.25 -13.91 -53.55
C THR A 478 87.95 -13.85 -52.73
N LEU A 479 87.57 -12.65 -52.28
CA LEU A 479 86.41 -12.39 -51.40
C LEU A 479 85.06 -12.88 -51.98
N LYS A 480 84.98 -13.10 -53.29
CA LYS A 480 83.81 -13.66 -54.01
C LYS A 480 83.87 -15.17 -54.31
N GLN A 481 85.02 -15.83 -54.07
CA GLN A 481 85.28 -17.17 -54.63
C GLN A 481 84.58 -18.31 -53.86
N PHE A 482 84.47 -18.17 -52.54
CA PHE A 482 83.85 -19.18 -51.67
C PHE A 482 82.79 -18.54 -50.78
N ASN A 483 81.71 -19.28 -50.55
CA ASN A 483 80.56 -18.83 -49.76
C ASN A 483 80.37 -19.64 -48.45
N THR A 484 81.29 -20.55 -48.13
CA THR A 484 81.25 -21.38 -46.90
C THR A 484 82.64 -21.54 -46.30
N ALA A 485 82.72 -21.64 -44.97
CA ALA A 485 83.96 -21.94 -44.26
C ALA A 485 84.50 -23.34 -44.62
N LYS A 486 83.63 -24.32 -44.90
CA LYS A 486 84.03 -25.69 -45.28
C LYS A 486 84.90 -25.71 -46.55
N ASP A 487 84.51 -24.94 -47.56
CA ASP A 487 85.25 -24.87 -48.83
C ASP A 487 86.54 -24.06 -48.69
N MET A 488 86.51 -22.96 -47.93
CA MET A 488 87.70 -22.16 -47.63
C MET A 488 88.75 -22.95 -46.83
N LYS A 489 88.36 -23.67 -45.77
CA LYS A 489 89.28 -24.52 -44.98
C LYS A 489 89.90 -25.61 -45.86
N LYS A 490 89.12 -26.21 -46.77
CA LYS A 490 89.65 -27.15 -47.77
C LYS A 490 90.67 -26.49 -48.71
N ALA A 491 90.44 -25.26 -49.16
CA ALA A 491 91.43 -24.52 -49.95
C ALA A 491 92.71 -24.22 -49.13
N VAL A 492 92.58 -23.75 -47.88
CA VAL A 492 93.71 -23.43 -46.99
C VAL A 492 94.62 -24.62 -46.74
N THR A 493 94.05 -25.79 -46.40
CA THR A 493 94.85 -27.02 -46.21
C THR A 493 95.66 -27.44 -47.44
N GLN A 494 95.21 -27.06 -48.64
CA GLN A 494 95.83 -27.39 -49.93
C GLN A 494 96.81 -26.32 -50.46
N ILE A 495 97.01 -25.22 -49.74
CA ILE A 495 98.02 -24.20 -50.08
C ILE A 495 99.40 -24.83 -50.05
N LYS A 496 100.22 -24.52 -51.07
CA LYS A 496 101.61 -24.98 -51.18
C LYS A 496 102.55 -23.84 -50.80
N TYR A 497 103.44 -24.12 -49.86
CA TYR A 497 104.53 -23.23 -49.44
C TYR A 497 105.44 -22.84 -50.62
N MET A 498 105.91 -21.59 -50.67
CA MET A 498 106.67 -21.04 -51.81
C MET A 498 108.19 -21.08 -51.64
N GLY A 499 108.73 -20.87 -50.44
CA GLY A 499 110.15 -21.05 -50.10
C GLY A 499 111.16 -20.12 -50.80
N LYS A 500 110.77 -18.90 -51.20
CA LYS A 500 111.64 -17.92 -51.91
C LYS A 500 111.98 -16.69 -51.04
N GLY A 501 112.20 -15.51 -51.63
CA GLY A 501 112.40 -14.25 -50.90
C GLY A 501 111.13 -13.77 -50.18
N SER A 502 111.16 -12.58 -49.58
CA SER A 502 110.00 -11.96 -48.90
C SER A 502 109.76 -10.54 -49.40
N MET A 503 108.78 -10.36 -50.29
CA MET A 503 108.38 -9.07 -50.88
C MET A 503 107.06 -8.59 -50.25
N THR A 504 107.16 -8.13 -49.00
CA THR A 504 106.03 -7.74 -48.15
C THR A 504 105.36 -6.45 -48.66
N GLY A 505 106.13 -5.49 -49.19
CA GLY A 505 105.60 -4.28 -49.83
C GLY A 505 104.76 -4.61 -51.06
N LEU A 506 105.23 -5.53 -51.91
CA LEU A 506 104.49 -6.03 -53.07
C LEU A 506 103.20 -6.78 -52.65
N ALA A 507 103.21 -7.48 -51.52
CA ALA A 507 102.02 -8.13 -50.96
C ALA A 507 100.98 -7.12 -50.48
N LEU A 508 101.40 -6.08 -49.73
CA LEU A 508 100.55 -4.96 -49.32
C LEU A 508 99.98 -4.20 -50.53
N LYS A 509 100.76 -4.05 -51.60
CA LYS A 509 100.31 -3.47 -52.87
C LYS A 509 99.21 -4.31 -53.52
N GLN A 510 99.43 -5.61 -53.72
CA GLN A 510 98.42 -6.52 -54.30
C GLN A 510 97.13 -6.56 -53.47
N MET A 511 97.26 -6.58 -52.14
CA MET A 511 96.14 -6.52 -51.20
C MET A 511 95.30 -5.24 -51.42
N THR A 512 95.96 -4.08 -51.43
CA THR A 512 95.32 -2.77 -51.48
C THR A 512 94.71 -2.47 -52.85
N GLU A 513 95.46 -2.73 -53.94
CA GLU A 513 95.06 -2.35 -55.29
C GLU A 513 94.21 -3.41 -56.02
N ARG A 514 94.08 -4.63 -55.47
CA ARG A 514 93.25 -5.71 -56.07
C ARG A 514 92.36 -6.43 -55.08
N SER A 515 92.90 -6.97 -53.99
CA SER A 515 92.11 -7.85 -53.11
C SER A 515 90.92 -7.15 -52.44
N PHE A 516 91.04 -5.86 -52.10
CA PHE A 516 89.94 -5.05 -51.54
C PHE A 516 89.11 -4.28 -52.59
N THR A 517 89.11 -4.73 -53.85
CA THR A 517 88.26 -4.13 -54.91
C THR A 517 86.89 -4.80 -55.03
N GLU A 518 85.87 -4.05 -55.47
CA GLU A 518 84.55 -4.63 -55.81
C GLU A 518 84.67 -5.74 -56.86
N ALA A 519 85.63 -5.61 -57.79
CA ALA A 519 85.91 -6.61 -58.82
C ALA A 519 86.30 -7.98 -58.22
N GLU A 520 87.00 -8.03 -57.08
CA GLU A 520 87.38 -9.27 -56.40
C GLU A 520 86.46 -9.67 -55.22
N GLY A 521 85.36 -8.94 -55.02
CA GLY A 521 84.30 -9.31 -54.09
C GLY A 521 84.22 -8.49 -52.81
N ALA A 522 85.06 -7.47 -52.63
CA ALA A 522 84.89 -6.51 -51.55
C ALA A 522 83.56 -5.75 -51.70
N ARG A 523 82.98 -5.31 -50.60
CA ARG A 523 81.79 -4.47 -50.55
C ARG A 523 82.15 -3.00 -50.79
N ARG A 524 81.16 -2.23 -51.23
CA ARG A 524 81.30 -0.81 -51.55
C ARG A 524 81.78 -0.03 -50.34
N ILE A 525 82.60 0.99 -50.56
CA ILE A 525 83.00 1.92 -49.48
C ILE A 525 81.74 2.59 -48.89
N SER A 526 80.72 2.88 -49.71
CA SER A 526 79.43 3.42 -49.28
C SER A 526 78.55 2.45 -48.47
N ALA A 527 79.00 1.21 -48.23
CA ALA A 527 78.33 0.25 -47.34
C ALA A 527 79.00 0.19 -45.95
N ASN A 528 80.01 1.01 -45.69
CA ASN A 528 80.81 1.15 -44.47
C ASN A 528 81.59 -0.08 -43.96
N VAL A 529 81.24 -1.28 -44.43
CA VAL A 529 81.77 -2.59 -43.99
C VAL A 529 83.28 -2.60 -43.69
N PRO A 530 83.72 -3.18 -42.56
CA PRO A 530 85.13 -3.19 -42.17
C PRO A 530 85.97 -3.97 -43.19
N ARG A 531 87.05 -3.33 -43.63
CA ARG A 531 88.11 -3.95 -44.42
C ARG A 531 89.27 -4.26 -43.49
N VAL A 532 89.50 -5.54 -43.23
CA VAL A 532 90.52 -5.99 -42.29
C VAL A 532 91.50 -6.91 -42.98
N SER A 533 92.79 -6.65 -42.82
CA SER A 533 93.83 -7.60 -43.18
C SER A 533 94.47 -8.19 -41.93
N VAL A 534 94.79 -9.48 -42.02
CA VAL A 534 95.63 -10.18 -41.05
C VAL A 534 96.86 -10.67 -41.81
N LEU A 535 97.99 -10.03 -41.53
CA LEU A 535 99.26 -10.24 -42.22
C LEU A 535 100.22 -11.01 -41.31
N PHE A 536 100.65 -12.19 -41.75
CA PHE A 536 101.66 -13.00 -41.07
C PHE A 536 103.01 -12.79 -41.74
N THR A 537 104.08 -12.57 -40.98
CA THR A 537 105.46 -12.49 -41.50
C THR A 537 106.52 -12.76 -40.44
N ASP A 538 107.73 -13.14 -40.86
CA ASP A 538 108.92 -13.08 -40.00
C ASP A 538 109.54 -11.67 -39.91
N GLY A 539 108.92 -10.66 -40.53
CA GLY A 539 109.30 -9.24 -40.40
C GLY A 539 110.70 -8.98 -40.95
N ARG A 540 110.95 -9.43 -42.20
CA ARG A 540 112.23 -9.32 -42.91
C ARG A 540 112.01 -9.02 -44.39
N ALA A 541 111.20 -7.99 -44.67
CA ALA A 541 110.93 -7.54 -46.02
C ALA A 541 112.23 -7.25 -46.81
N GLN A 542 112.20 -7.56 -48.09
CA GLN A 542 113.28 -7.29 -49.04
C GLN A 542 112.96 -6.09 -49.96
N ASP A 543 111.80 -5.47 -49.75
CA ASP A 543 111.26 -4.27 -50.40
C ASP A 543 110.72 -3.28 -49.34
N ASP A 544 110.38 -2.04 -49.73
CA ASP A 544 109.78 -1.09 -48.78
C ASP A 544 108.31 -1.42 -48.50
N VAL A 545 107.99 -1.60 -47.22
CA VAL A 545 106.63 -1.79 -46.71
C VAL A 545 105.92 -0.47 -46.42
N SER A 546 106.68 0.63 -46.23
CA SER A 546 106.21 1.88 -45.63
C SER A 546 105.16 2.58 -46.49
N GLU A 547 105.45 2.78 -47.79
CA GLU A 547 104.51 3.40 -48.75
C GLU A 547 103.16 2.66 -48.76
N TRP A 548 103.20 1.34 -48.86
CA TRP A 548 102.01 0.51 -49.09
C TRP A 548 101.22 0.24 -47.81
N ALA A 549 101.89 0.16 -46.65
CA ALA A 549 101.22 0.13 -45.35
C ALA A 549 100.47 1.45 -45.08
N VAL A 550 101.08 2.61 -45.35
CA VAL A 550 100.40 3.92 -45.20
C VAL A 550 99.22 4.04 -46.16
N LYS A 551 99.40 3.69 -47.45
CA LYS A 551 98.32 3.73 -48.45
C LYS A 551 97.16 2.80 -48.10
N ALA A 552 97.43 1.61 -47.58
CA ALA A 552 96.41 0.67 -47.12
C ALA A 552 95.62 1.24 -45.93
N LYS A 553 96.32 1.76 -44.90
CA LYS A 553 95.71 2.38 -43.71
C LYS A 553 94.85 3.59 -44.08
N GLN A 554 95.32 4.45 -44.99
CA GLN A 554 94.56 5.57 -45.55
C GLN A 554 93.34 5.14 -46.40
N SER A 555 93.36 3.92 -46.95
CA SER A 555 92.24 3.32 -47.70
C SER A 555 91.18 2.65 -46.80
N GLY A 556 91.23 2.90 -45.48
CA GLY A 556 90.32 2.31 -44.48
C GLY A 556 90.61 0.85 -44.13
N ILE A 557 91.71 0.27 -44.63
CA ILE A 557 92.09 -1.11 -44.33
C ILE A 557 92.79 -1.13 -42.97
N THR A 558 92.22 -1.86 -42.01
CA THR A 558 92.87 -2.12 -40.72
C THR A 558 93.78 -3.34 -40.84
N ILE A 559 95.06 -3.20 -40.49
CA ILE A 559 96.07 -4.25 -40.63
C ILE A 559 96.48 -4.76 -39.26
N TYR A 560 96.21 -6.03 -39.00
CA TYR A 560 96.79 -6.80 -37.90
C TYR A 560 98.09 -7.45 -38.38
N ALA A 561 99.22 -7.15 -37.73
CA ALA A 561 100.53 -7.68 -38.09
C ALA A 561 100.96 -8.76 -37.09
N ILE A 562 101.07 -10.00 -37.56
CA ILE A 562 101.40 -11.17 -36.76
C ILE A 562 102.84 -11.59 -37.05
N GLY A 563 103.71 -11.37 -36.07
CA GLY A 563 105.08 -11.82 -36.07
C GLY A 563 105.20 -13.33 -35.88
N ILE A 564 105.99 -13.99 -36.73
CA ILE A 564 106.29 -15.42 -36.61
C ILE A 564 107.78 -15.61 -36.31
N GLY A 565 108.09 -16.41 -35.29
CA GLY A 565 109.47 -16.70 -34.91
C GLY A 565 110.20 -15.47 -34.36
N LYS A 566 111.42 -15.22 -34.87
CA LYS A 566 112.27 -14.09 -34.43
C LYS A 566 112.06 -12.87 -35.32
N SER A 567 110.86 -12.29 -35.24
CA SER A 567 110.43 -11.19 -36.12
C SER A 567 110.88 -9.80 -35.65
N ILE A 568 111.02 -8.88 -36.60
CA ILE A 568 111.48 -7.51 -36.32
C ILE A 568 110.29 -6.62 -36.00
N GLU A 569 110.12 -6.28 -34.72
CA GLU A 569 109.03 -5.45 -34.21
C GLU A 569 108.87 -4.11 -34.97
N LYS A 570 109.97 -3.44 -35.33
CA LYS A 570 109.93 -2.18 -36.09
C LYS A 570 109.26 -2.29 -37.47
N GLU A 571 109.38 -3.45 -38.12
CA GLU A 571 108.72 -3.69 -39.41
C GLU A 571 107.23 -3.96 -39.20
N LEU A 572 106.87 -4.75 -38.17
CA LEU A 572 105.48 -4.96 -37.76
C LEU A 572 104.80 -3.63 -37.36
N GLN A 573 105.50 -2.72 -36.69
CA GLN A 573 105.03 -1.36 -36.35
C GLN A 573 104.79 -0.48 -37.59
N ALA A 574 105.61 -0.59 -38.64
CA ALA A 574 105.37 0.14 -39.89
C ALA A 574 104.10 -0.39 -40.61
N ILE A 575 103.92 -1.72 -40.60
CA ILE A 575 102.82 -2.43 -41.28
C ILE A 575 101.47 -2.26 -40.56
N ALA A 576 101.43 -2.47 -39.24
CA ALA A 576 100.21 -2.53 -38.44
C ALA A 576 99.43 -1.21 -38.40
N SER A 577 98.14 -1.28 -38.11
CA SER A 577 97.29 -0.11 -37.84
C SER A 577 97.55 0.51 -36.46
N ASP A 578 97.28 1.81 -36.36
CA ASP A 578 97.38 2.54 -35.11
C ASP A 578 96.15 2.29 -34.20
N PRO A 579 96.34 2.21 -32.87
CA PRO A 579 97.62 2.22 -32.18
C PRO A 579 98.27 0.82 -32.23
N ALA A 580 99.60 0.78 -32.34
CA ALA A 580 100.35 -0.42 -32.67
C ALA A 580 100.19 -1.56 -31.65
N GLU A 581 100.10 -1.24 -30.36
CA GLU A 581 99.96 -2.21 -29.26
C GLU A 581 98.60 -2.95 -29.25
N LYS A 582 97.65 -2.54 -30.11
CA LYS A 582 96.38 -3.25 -30.31
C LYS A 582 96.37 -4.13 -31.56
N HIS A 583 97.33 -3.92 -32.47
CA HIS A 583 97.35 -4.50 -33.81
C HIS A 583 98.57 -5.39 -34.13
N ILE A 584 99.60 -5.40 -33.28
CA ILE A 584 100.75 -6.30 -33.38
C ILE A 584 100.56 -7.50 -32.45
N PHE A 585 100.88 -8.69 -32.94
CA PHE A 585 100.82 -9.95 -32.18
C PHE A 585 101.96 -10.90 -32.58
N TYR A 586 102.14 -11.98 -31.83
CA TYR A 586 103.10 -13.04 -32.13
C TYR A 586 102.44 -14.43 -32.08
N ALA A 587 102.45 -15.19 -33.19
CA ALA A 587 101.73 -16.47 -33.25
C ALA A 587 102.37 -17.62 -32.43
N GLN A 588 103.46 -17.35 -31.71
CA GLN A 588 104.00 -18.28 -30.72
C GLN A 588 103.16 -18.30 -29.43
N GLU A 589 102.28 -17.30 -29.25
CA GLU A 589 101.30 -17.23 -28.17
C GLU A 589 99.95 -17.71 -28.69
N PHE A 590 99.44 -18.84 -28.20
CA PHE A 590 98.10 -19.35 -28.55
C PHE A 590 97.00 -18.28 -28.35
N LYS A 591 97.17 -17.45 -27.32
CA LYS A 591 96.32 -16.31 -26.95
C LYS A 591 96.15 -15.26 -28.07
N ALA A 592 97.11 -15.14 -28.99
CA ALA A 592 97.02 -14.21 -30.12
C ALA A 592 95.87 -14.57 -31.09
N MET A 593 95.52 -15.86 -31.20
CA MET A 593 94.38 -16.29 -32.03
C MET A 593 93.05 -15.90 -31.39
N GLU A 594 92.96 -16.03 -30.06
CA GLU A 594 91.78 -15.65 -29.27
C GLU A 594 91.57 -14.13 -29.31
N GLU A 595 92.60 -13.33 -29.00
CA GLU A 595 92.50 -11.87 -29.02
C GLU A 595 92.16 -11.27 -30.40
N ILE A 596 92.71 -11.84 -31.49
CA ILE A 596 92.35 -11.39 -32.84
C ILE A 596 90.91 -11.80 -33.18
N THR A 597 90.48 -12.99 -32.77
CA THR A 597 89.10 -13.44 -32.94
C THR A 597 88.12 -12.52 -32.20
N GLU A 598 88.42 -12.17 -30.94
CA GLU A 598 87.65 -11.21 -30.14
C GLU A 598 87.62 -9.82 -30.79
N LYS A 599 88.77 -9.29 -31.24
CA LYS A 599 88.84 -7.97 -31.88
C LYS A 599 88.12 -7.92 -33.24
N LEU A 600 88.14 -9.03 -34.01
CA LEU A 600 87.33 -9.18 -35.23
C LEU A 600 85.83 -9.19 -34.89
N GLN A 601 85.41 -10.03 -33.94
CA GLN A 601 84.00 -10.12 -33.52
C GLN A 601 83.50 -8.80 -32.92
N LYS A 602 84.29 -8.13 -32.07
CA LYS A 602 83.94 -6.82 -31.51
C LYS A 602 83.70 -5.77 -32.59
N ARG A 603 84.55 -5.72 -33.62
CA ARG A 603 84.36 -4.78 -34.72
C ARG A 603 83.14 -5.10 -35.59
N ILE A 604 82.80 -6.38 -35.71
CA ILE A 604 81.54 -6.82 -36.31
C ILE A 604 80.34 -6.42 -35.43
N CYS A 605 80.46 -6.43 -34.09
CA CYS A 605 79.42 -5.87 -33.20
C CYS A 605 79.22 -4.37 -33.44
N GLU A 606 80.31 -3.62 -33.61
CA GLU A 606 80.32 -2.16 -33.76
C GLU A 606 79.63 -1.75 -35.07
N ASP A 607 80.08 -2.26 -36.22
CA ASP A 607 79.47 -1.95 -37.53
C ASP A 607 77.99 -2.39 -37.63
N LEU A 608 77.61 -3.48 -36.96
CA LEU A 608 76.22 -3.92 -36.92
C LEU A 608 75.32 -2.95 -36.15
N LYS A 609 75.82 -2.23 -35.13
CA LYS A 609 75.05 -1.22 -34.38
C LYS A 609 74.83 0.06 -35.20
N ASP A 610 75.89 0.57 -35.83
CA ASP A 610 75.83 1.78 -36.67
C ASP A 610 74.80 1.65 -37.81
N TYR A 611 74.67 0.43 -38.36
CA TYR A 611 73.66 0.10 -39.38
C TYR A 611 72.20 0.16 -38.86
N GLN A 612 71.99 -0.09 -37.56
CA GLN A 612 70.67 -0.05 -36.94
C GLN A 612 70.22 1.38 -36.65
N GLU A 613 71.11 2.21 -36.09
CA GLU A 613 70.81 3.61 -35.80
C GLU A 613 70.42 4.39 -37.06
N THR A 614 71.18 4.21 -38.14
CA THR A 614 70.91 4.83 -39.45
C THR A 614 69.61 4.35 -40.09
N THR A 615 69.25 3.06 -39.93
CA THR A 615 67.98 2.51 -40.44
C THR A 615 66.75 3.05 -39.67
N ASN A 616 66.90 3.30 -38.36
CA ASN A 616 65.83 3.81 -37.51
C ASN A 616 65.56 5.31 -37.76
N GLN A 617 66.60 6.12 -37.96
CA GLN A 617 66.44 7.55 -38.29
C GLN A 617 65.64 7.75 -39.60
N LEU A 618 65.81 6.87 -40.59
CA LEU A 618 65.10 6.96 -41.87
C LEU A 618 63.58 6.70 -41.74
N HIS A 619 63.15 5.95 -40.72
CA HIS A 619 61.72 5.72 -40.44
C HIS A 619 61.07 6.89 -39.69
N ALA A 620 61.82 7.56 -38.81
CA ALA A 620 61.31 8.68 -38.00
C ALA A 620 60.88 9.90 -38.84
N MET A 621 61.43 10.07 -40.06
CA MET A 621 61.13 11.22 -40.91
C MET A 621 59.78 11.15 -41.66
N ASN A 622 59.05 10.03 -41.61
CA ASN A 622 57.83 9.79 -42.40
C ASN A 622 56.50 9.91 -41.60
N LEU A 623 56.51 10.50 -40.39
CA LEU A 623 55.39 10.45 -39.44
C LEU A 623 54.94 11.81 -38.86
N LEU A 624 55.27 12.94 -39.49
CA LEU A 624 54.94 14.30 -38.98
C LEU A 624 54.29 15.22 -40.02
N SER A 625 53.03 14.93 -40.35
CA SER A 625 52.08 15.76 -41.11
C SER A 625 50.69 15.10 -41.03
N GLU A 626 49.56 15.75 -40.71
CA GLU A 626 49.23 17.17 -40.49
C GLU A 626 48.10 17.27 -39.44
N GLU A 627 48.06 18.34 -38.64
CA GLU A 627 46.81 18.99 -38.17
C GLU A 627 47.09 20.47 -37.86
N PRO A 628 46.16 21.38 -38.21
CA PRO A 628 45.95 22.60 -37.44
C PRO A 628 44.46 22.86 -37.12
N GLU A 629 44.21 23.37 -35.91
CA GLU A 629 42.88 23.70 -35.39
C GLU A 629 42.15 24.80 -36.21
N THR A 630 40.82 24.85 -36.10
CA THR A 630 40.04 26.05 -36.48
C THR A 630 38.98 26.38 -35.42
N SER A 631 39.05 27.61 -34.92
CA SER A 631 38.05 28.20 -34.01
C SER A 631 37.12 29.14 -34.77
N THR A 632 35.83 29.24 -34.41
CA THR A 632 35.13 30.54 -34.21
C THR A 632 33.65 30.43 -33.80
N LEU A 633 33.29 31.24 -32.80
CA LEU A 633 32.05 32.03 -32.60
C LEU A 633 30.65 31.38 -32.66
N ALA A 634 29.68 32.09 -32.07
CA ALA A 634 28.34 31.58 -31.74
C ALA A 634 27.20 32.42 -32.38
N ILE A 635 25.99 31.88 -32.36
CA ILE A 635 24.72 32.56 -32.70
C ILE A 635 23.70 32.34 -31.55
N THR A 636 22.75 33.26 -31.44
CA THR A 636 22.00 33.63 -30.22
C THR A 636 20.63 32.96 -30.01
N ASP A 637 20.21 32.90 -28.75
CA ASP A 637 18.87 33.10 -28.18
C ASP A 637 17.59 32.55 -28.85
N VAL A 638 16.70 31.97 -28.03
CA VAL A 638 15.37 32.56 -27.76
C VAL A 638 14.74 31.98 -26.47
N LEU A 639 13.93 32.81 -25.80
CA LEU A 639 13.25 32.53 -24.52
C LEU A 639 12.07 31.54 -24.64
N SER A 640 11.80 30.77 -23.58
CA SER A 640 10.51 30.90 -22.83
C SER A 640 10.30 29.87 -21.70
N CYS A 641 9.93 30.38 -20.52
CA CYS A 641 8.89 29.78 -19.68
C CYS A 641 7.57 30.55 -20.01
N SER A 642 6.35 30.12 -19.66
CA SER A 642 5.93 29.25 -18.55
C SER A 642 4.58 28.57 -18.82
N ASN A 643 4.24 27.56 -18.01
CA ASN A 643 2.90 27.15 -17.56
C ASN A 643 1.65 27.76 -18.24
N PHE A 644 0.74 26.91 -18.69
CA PHE A 644 -0.51 26.72 -17.95
C PHE A 644 -1.20 25.37 -18.20
N ALA A 645 -1.80 24.80 -17.17
CA ALA A 645 -2.73 23.68 -17.28
C ALA A 645 -4.17 24.19 -17.22
N VAL A 646 -5.07 23.76 -18.11
CA VAL A 646 -6.49 24.11 -18.05
C VAL A 646 -7.35 22.85 -18.03
N HIS A 647 -7.89 22.56 -16.85
CA HIS A 647 -9.00 21.62 -16.69
C HIS A 647 -10.28 22.17 -17.36
N HIS A 648 -11.07 21.27 -17.92
CA HIS A 648 -12.42 21.50 -18.39
C HIS A 648 -13.31 20.31 -17.93
N LYS A 649 -14.56 20.48 -17.47
CA LYS A 649 -15.34 21.72 -17.27
C LYS A 649 -16.59 21.47 -16.40
N TYR A 650 -17.23 22.55 -15.96
CA TYR A 650 -18.63 22.69 -15.52
C TYR A 650 -19.12 22.14 -14.16
N LEU A 651 -19.80 23.03 -13.42
CA LEU A 651 -21.20 22.83 -13.01
C LEU A 651 -21.92 24.20 -12.79
N PHE A 652 -23.27 24.15 -12.73
CA PHE A 652 -24.24 25.20 -12.35
C PHE A 652 -24.45 26.50 -13.19
N LYS A 653 -25.52 26.47 -13.99
CA LYS A 653 -26.83 27.18 -13.86
C LYS A 653 -26.92 28.72 -13.62
N GLU A 654 -27.97 29.29 -14.21
CA GLU A 654 -28.34 30.72 -14.27
C GLU A 654 -28.86 31.35 -12.95
N LYS A 655 -28.68 32.68 -12.75
CA LYS A 655 -29.73 33.71 -13.01
C LYS A 655 -29.38 35.16 -12.57
N GLN A 656 -29.77 36.13 -13.42
CA GLN A 656 -30.19 37.52 -13.11
C GLN A 656 -29.15 38.50 -12.48
N LEU A 657 -29.20 39.84 -12.62
CA LEU A 657 -29.93 40.77 -13.52
C LEU A 657 -29.22 42.16 -13.54
N TRP A 658 -29.54 43.01 -14.54
CA TRP A 658 -29.21 44.46 -14.64
C TRP A 658 -27.71 44.85 -14.81
N THR A 659 -27.31 45.90 -15.56
CA THR A 659 -28.02 46.85 -16.44
C THR A 659 -27.12 47.44 -17.55
N LYS A 660 -27.77 47.97 -18.60
CA LYS A 660 -27.43 49.12 -19.51
C LYS A 660 -26.15 49.95 -19.21
N ALA A 661 -25.43 50.53 -20.19
CA ALA A 661 -25.65 50.60 -21.66
C ALA A 661 -24.41 51.07 -22.47
N SER A 662 -24.48 50.84 -23.80
CA SER A 662 -23.93 51.60 -24.94
C SER A 662 -22.58 52.35 -24.89
N ALA A 663 -21.67 51.96 -25.80
CA ALA A 663 -21.07 52.88 -26.79
C ALA A 663 -20.47 52.13 -28.02
N ASN A 664 -21.14 52.26 -29.17
CA ASN A 664 -20.57 52.19 -30.54
C ASN A 664 -20.58 53.65 -31.10
N PRO A 665 -20.01 54.00 -32.27
CA PRO A 665 -19.50 53.20 -33.40
C PRO A 665 -17.99 53.52 -33.70
N SER A 666 -17.37 53.30 -34.87
CA SER A 666 -17.78 52.96 -36.25
C SER A 666 -16.63 52.33 -37.08
N ASP A 667 -16.98 51.56 -38.12
CA ASP A 667 -16.56 51.62 -39.54
C ASP A 667 -15.10 52.07 -39.90
N ASP A 668 -14.38 51.58 -40.92
CA ASP A 668 -14.73 50.85 -42.16
C ASP A 668 -13.42 50.35 -42.87
N LYS A 669 -13.33 49.48 -43.91
CA LYS A 669 -14.21 48.52 -44.62
C LYS A 669 -13.33 47.59 -45.52
N LYS A 670 -13.96 46.59 -46.18
CA LYS A 670 -13.59 45.97 -47.49
C LYS A 670 -12.35 45.05 -47.55
N ASP A 671 -12.23 44.12 -48.52
CA ASP A 671 -13.13 43.76 -49.65
C ASP A 671 -13.23 42.22 -49.84
N LEU A 672 -14.27 41.76 -50.56
CA LEU A 672 -14.40 40.36 -51.01
C LEU A 672 -13.84 40.19 -52.44
N CYS A 673 -13.46 38.97 -52.81
CA CYS A 673 -13.94 38.40 -54.07
C CYS A 673 -14.12 36.88 -54.00
N ASN A 674 -14.87 36.32 -54.95
CA ASN A 674 -15.50 34.99 -54.89
C ASN A 674 -14.97 34.00 -55.94
N LEU A 675 -15.53 32.78 -55.87
CA LEU A 675 -15.68 31.77 -56.94
C LEU A 675 -14.52 30.78 -57.19
N HIS A 676 -14.77 29.51 -56.82
CA HIS A 676 -15.04 28.37 -57.73
C HIS A 676 -14.00 28.02 -58.83
N ARG A 677 -13.76 26.73 -59.18
CA ARG A 677 -14.26 25.42 -58.68
C ARG A 677 -13.56 24.28 -59.46
N GLU A 678 -13.25 23.16 -58.79
CA GLU A 678 -12.88 21.85 -59.41
C GLU A 678 -11.59 21.89 -60.31
N ASN A 679 -10.88 20.79 -60.59
CA ASN A 679 -11.04 19.40 -60.16
C ASN A 679 -9.68 18.69 -59.96
N TYR A 680 -9.72 17.38 -59.71
CA TYR A 680 -8.58 16.45 -59.66
C TYR A 680 -7.76 16.37 -60.96
N ASP A 681 -6.52 15.88 -60.82
CA ASP A 681 -5.77 14.90 -61.63
C ASP A 681 -4.25 15.15 -61.37
N ASP A 682 -3.38 14.20 -61.02
CA ASP A 682 -3.51 12.76 -60.70
C ASP A 682 -2.29 12.33 -59.84
N GLU A 683 -2.32 11.13 -59.22
CA GLU A 683 -1.31 10.52 -58.29
C GLU A 683 -1.12 11.14 -56.88
#